data_AF-A0A537WSG5-F1
#
_entry.id   AF-A0A537WSG5-F1
#
_cell.length_a   1.000
_cell.length_b   1.000
_cell.length_c   1.000
_cell.angle_alpha   90.00
_cell.angle_beta   90.00
_cell.angle_gamma   90.00
#
_symmetry.space_group_name_H-M   'P 1'
#
loop_
_entity.id
_entity.type
_entity.pdbx_description
1 polymer ?
#
loop_
_entity_poly.entity_id
_entity_poly.type
_entity_poly.pdbx_seq_one_letter_code
_entity_poly.pdbx_strand_id
1 'polypeptide(L)'
;MASHARRRREGVGPSRQGDRAPRLVGRDDRALVILVVKVAYYSPFPPERSGIADYSALLLPALRRFVDVEVVRRGRTRPVAADVALYHVGNDPEAHGWIVDALRRRPGVVVLHDFVLHHLVAGLTLGRKDGPGYLEAMERDAGIPGRLLAHGVLEGRVAPLWETRPDEFPLAGEVLAAATTLIVHSHHVEQRVREAGYHGSVWRIPHPAWPMSAIEPAAIDGRPLFGCFGHLNASKRIPQLVEAFELVRRRHPAAKLLLVGPASPGFDASRFSGDGIERLDYVGEDRLWSLMAACDACVSLRAPTMGETSGSVIRALSLGRPLVVSDLGWFAELPDEVALKVPVDEDEVPALAASLELLAASEATQLAMSDAARAYVAREHDLGRTAELYAAALEEAAGSTIVADAVVAEVAHAAAEIGVEPGTPFAQELTVRLDEVGLARNGRPEPVPPPSESRLARVPIWAWLAAIVLVSAVVRFALSRRVAAPWIMVDELIYSELAKSFAATGHFLIRGEHHGAYGFLYPVLIAPAWKVFGSIPDAYAAAKAIGSVTMSLTAVPAYFLARRVLAPLPSLFAAVLAVVVPSMVYTGTLMTETLFYPLFVCVALALVLALERPTAVRQLALLGVCLVAYLTRTQAVVLVPAIATAPFALALADRQHLRAALRTFSVLYGVLAVAVVGAIVVELARGKSPYDVFGSYSVTGHTHYNAGDVLRWLVYHLAGLDLYLGILPFAALLVLTATVRTLDRPARVFVAASLSLTVWLVLEVATFASAISPRIEERNFFYVAPLFLTALLVWIERGLPRPGRVIAISAAIAAALPGVIPYRDLIDAPAESDTLALLPFWWLQEHLITMSEVVLVAVAAAIVLACAFLLVPARWAYALPVIVLVWFVFLTERIENFDHGFPKASIGARYQGIKLPHRDWIDRLVGRDANVAFVWANEDKNAQFRLWENEFFNRSVGHVYDLHGPSPGTLPETPLSQSADGTLLAHGDPIAARYVLAFHSVPLAGRVVAEDTGAGMVLRQLDGPLRIAYRITGLYPNDTWSGPQVTYTRLQCRGGRLAVDLVGDATLFTGRQTVSAEGRSVSLESSQTATLTVPMRARADGSCRVVFTVAPTAIPAVVLKGSSDARVLGAHFTSFRYTAP
;
A
#
# COMPACT_ATOMS: atom_id res chain seq x y z
N MET A 1 -27.52 -55.27 -65.04
CA MET A 1 -28.42 -56.27 -64.40
C MET A 1 -27.57 -57.34 -63.75
N ALA A 2 -27.79 -57.50 -62.43
CA ALA A 2 -27.63 -58.67 -61.54
C ALA A 2 -26.87 -59.94 -62.00
N SER A 3 -26.26 -60.76 -61.12
CA SER A 3 -25.94 -60.71 -59.68
C SER A 3 -25.39 -62.09 -59.25
N HIS A 4 -24.55 -62.18 -58.20
CA HIS A 4 -24.22 -63.36 -57.34
C HIS A 4 -22.74 -63.28 -56.90
N ALA A 5 -22.21 -63.87 -55.82
CA ALA A 5 -22.69 -64.49 -54.57
C ALA A 5 -21.45 -65.00 -53.76
N ARG A 6 -21.61 -65.19 -52.43
CA ARG A 6 -21.17 -66.34 -51.56
C ARG A 6 -19.78 -66.48 -50.86
N ARG A 7 -19.89 -66.92 -49.57
CA ARG A 7 -19.11 -67.89 -48.71
C ARG A 7 -17.92 -67.37 -47.83
N ARG A 8 -17.92 -67.53 -46.48
CA ARG A 8 -17.47 -68.63 -45.53
C ARG A 8 -15.92 -68.84 -45.53
N ARG A 9 -15.10 -68.99 -44.45
CA ARG A 9 -15.05 -69.76 -43.14
C ARG A 9 -13.79 -69.31 -42.32
N GLU A 10 -13.73 -69.20 -40.98
CA GLU A 10 -13.42 -70.17 -39.86
C GLU A 10 -11.99 -70.80 -39.73
N GLY A 11 -11.44 -70.82 -38.48
CA GLY A 11 -10.49 -71.82 -37.92
C GLY A 11 -9.20 -71.22 -37.29
N VAL A 12 -8.97 -71.04 -35.96
CA VAL A 12 -8.95 -71.90 -34.74
C VAL A 12 -7.61 -72.63 -34.49
N GLY A 13 -7.02 -72.46 -33.30
CA GLY A 13 -6.06 -73.42 -32.71
C GLY A 13 -5.51 -73.02 -31.31
N PRO A 14 -5.48 -73.92 -30.30
CA PRO A 14 -5.56 -73.54 -28.88
C PRO A 14 -4.37 -73.95 -27.98
N SER A 15 -4.54 -73.55 -26.72
CA SER A 15 -3.75 -73.59 -25.48
C SER A 15 -3.45 -74.95 -24.83
N ARG A 16 -2.36 -74.97 -24.02
CA ARG A 16 -2.04 -75.77 -22.79
C ARG A 16 -0.79 -75.11 -22.17
N GLN A 17 -0.73 -74.49 -20.98
CA GLN A 17 -1.20 -74.69 -19.59
C GLN A 17 -0.28 -75.54 -18.71
N GLY A 18 0.30 -74.87 -17.69
CA GLY A 18 0.94 -75.38 -16.47
C GLY A 18 2.16 -74.52 -16.05
N ASP A 19 2.41 -74.10 -14.80
CA ASP A 19 1.60 -73.99 -13.58
C ASP A 19 2.34 -73.02 -12.59
N ARG A 20 1.58 -72.25 -11.79
CA ARG A 20 1.88 -71.60 -10.46
C ARG A 20 2.85 -70.39 -10.30
N ALA A 21 2.21 -69.20 -10.29
CA ALA A 21 2.23 -68.04 -9.35
C ALA A 21 3.55 -67.32 -8.91
N PRO A 22 3.52 -66.01 -8.52
CA PRO A 22 2.39 -65.06 -8.47
C PRO A 22 2.56 -63.81 -9.36
N ARG A 23 1.41 -63.25 -9.69
CA ARG A 23 1.17 -62.06 -10.52
C ARG A 23 1.79 -60.79 -9.92
N LEU A 24 2.55 -60.05 -10.73
CA LEU A 24 2.43 -58.59 -10.80
C LEU A 24 2.04 -58.24 -12.24
N VAL A 25 1.03 -57.37 -12.33
CA VAL A 25 0.20 -57.10 -13.51
C VAL A 25 1.04 -56.65 -14.70
N GLY A 26 0.74 -57.27 -15.84
CA GLY A 26 1.39 -57.06 -17.12
C GLY A 26 1.26 -55.63 -17.62
N ARG A 27 2.39 -55.17 -18.16
CA ARG A 27 2.50 -54.08 -19.12
C ARG A 27 1.96 -54.63 -20.44
N ASP A 28 0.64 -54.65 -20.59
CA ASP A 28 0.00 -55.09 -21.84
C ASP A 28 0.24 -54.06 -22.94
N ASP A 29 0.62 -54.60 -24.10
CA ASP A 29 0.76 -53.95 -25.38
C ASP A 29 -0.44 -53.06 -25.73
N ARG A 30 -0.28 -51.75 -25.55
CA ARG A 30 -0.85 -50.79 -26.49
C ARG A 30 0.26 -50.36 -27.42
N ALA A 31 0.13 -50.78 -28.68
CA ALA A 31 0.93 -50.31 -29.79
C ALA A 31 1.20 -48.80 -29.67
N LEU A 32 2.47 -48.43 -29.51
CA LEU A 32 2.97 -47.10 -29.85
C LEU A 32 2.75 -46.93 -31.35
N VAL A 33 1.58 -46.40 -31.70
CA VAL A 33 1.44 -45.67 -32.96
C VAL A 33 2.44 -44.53 -32.83
N ILE A 34 3.57 -44.62 -33.55
CA ILE A 34 4.44 -43.46 -33.78
C ILE A 34 3.56 -42.48 -34.56
N LEU A 35 2.89 -41.59 -33.83
CA LEU A 35 2.20 -40.45 -34.40
C LEU A 35 3.30 -39.56 -34.99
N VAL A 36 3.54 -39.71 -36.29
CA VAL A 36 4.44 -38.82 -37.03
C VAL A 36 3.90 -37.41 -36.84
N VAL A 37 4.65 -36.56 -36.14
CA VAL A 37 4.24 -35.19 -35.82
C VAL A 37 4.09 -34.40 -37.11
N LYS A 38 2.91 -33.78 -37.31
CA LYS A 38 2.66 -32.88 -38.42
C LYS A 38 3.10 -31.46 -38.06
N VAL A 39 4.02 -30.90 -38.84
CA VAL A 39 4.67 -29.61 -38.59
C VAL A 39 4.32 -28.62 -39.70
N ALA A 40 3.78 -27.46 -39.33
CA ALA A 40 3.66 -26.32 -40.25
C ALA A 40 4.97 -25.52 -40.26
N TYR A 41 5.68 -25.51 -41.39
CA TYR A 41 7.03 -24.94 -41.51
C TYR A 41 6.99 -23.55 -42.17
N TYR A 42 7.26 -22.52 -41.38
CA TYR A 42 7.27 -21.11 -41.79
C TYR A 42 8.71 -20.61 -41.92
N SER A 43 9.21 -20.45 -43.14
CA SER A 43 10.54 -19.92 -43.44
C SER A 43 10.59 -19.30 -44.84
N PRO A 44 11.50 -18.33 -45.11
CA PRO A 44 11.93 -18.06 -46.49
C PRO A 44 12.58 -19.30 -47.12
N PHE A 45 12.51 -19.39 -48.45
CA PHE A 45 13.15 -20.42 -49.28
C PHE A 45 13.72 -19.80 -50.58
N PRO A 46 14.73 -20.41 -51.23
CA PRO A 46 15.20 -19.97 -52.54
C PRO A 46 14.03 -19.87 -53.54
N PRO A 47 13.98 -18.83 -54.40
CA PRO A 47 15.04 -17.88 -54.76
C PRO A 47 15.13 -16.62 -53.88
N GLU A 48 14.49 -16.57 -52.70
CA GLU A 48 14.67 -15.45 -51.76
C GLU A 48 16.14 -15.36 -51.32
N ARG A 49 16.75 -14.18 -51.47
CA ARG A 49 18.18 -13.97 -51.18
C ARG A 49 18.41 -13.74 -49.69
N SER A 50 18.30 -14.79 -48.89
CA SER A 50 18.53 -14.77 -47.44
C SER A 50 19.33 -16.00 -47.00
N GLY A 51 20.24 -15.84 -46.04
CA GLY A 51 20.97 -16.98 -45.47
C GLY A 51 20.05 -18.00 -44.80
N ILE A 52 18.89 -17.58 -44.29
CA ILE A 52 17.89 -18.46 -43.67
C ILE A 52 17.12 -19.26 -44.73
N ALA A 53 17.03 -18.73 -45.96
CA ALA A 53 16.49 -19.46 -47.09
C ALA A 53 17.39 -20.66 -47.45
N ASP A 54 18.70 -20.44 -47.54
CA ASP A 54 19.69 -21.51 -47.77
C ASP A 54 19.69 -22.51 -46.61
N TYR A 55 19.67 -22.01 -45.36
CA TYR A 55 19.56 -22.83 -44.15
C TYR A 55 18.36 -23.77 -44.23
N SER A 56 17.19 -23.25 -44.61
CA SER A 56 15.97 -24.03 -44.64
C SER A 56 15.93 -25.00 -45.82
N ALA A 57 16.52 -24.65 -46.95
CA ALA A 57 16.73 -25.57 -48.06
C ALA A 57 17.67 -26.73 -47.69
N LEU A 58 18.67 -26.46 -46.84
CA LEU A 58 19.58 -27.47 -46.29
C LEU A 58 18.89 -28.39 -45.27
N LEU A 59 18.16 -27.83 -44.29
CA LEU A 59 17.55 -28.59 -43.20
C LEU A 59 16.33 -29.40 -43.63
N LEU A 60 15.46 -28.84 -44.49
CA LEU A 60 14.14 -29.40 -44.79
C LEU A 60 14.19 -30.86 -45.31
N PRO A 61 15.07 -31.25 -46.26
CA PRO A 61 15.15 -32.63 -46.73
C PRO A 61 15.55 -33.61 -45.63
N ALA A 62 16.44 -33.21 -44.72
CA ALA A 62 16.87 -34.04 -43.60
C ALA A 62 15.77 -34.16 -42.54
N LEU A 63 15.09 -33.07 -42.21
CA LEU A 63 14.01 -33.04 -41.22
C LEU A 63 12.79 -33.87 -41.63
N ARG A 64 12.44 -33.90 -42.92
CA ARG A 64 11.34 -34.71 -43.48
C ARG A 64 11.51 -36.22 -43.30
N ARG A 65 12.69 -36.69 -42.90
CA ARG A 65 12.93 -38.10 -42.58
C ARG A 65 12.35 -38.50 -41.22
N PHE A 66 12.05 -37.52 -40.35
CA PHE A 66 11.63 -37.74 -38.97
C PHE A 66 10.19 -37.24 -38.69
N VAL A 67 9.76 -36.16 -39.34
CA VAL A 67 8.44 -35.53 -39.12
C VAL A 67 7.71 -35.22 -40.44
N ASP A 68 6.38 -35.13 -40.41
CA ASP A 68 5.57 -34.75 -41.57
C ASP A 68 5.53 -33.22 -41.71
N VAL A 69 6.21 -32.67 -42.72
CA VAL A 69 6.41 -31.22 -42.87
C VAL A 69 5.55 -30.62 -43.98
N GLU A 70 4.57 -29.78 -43.58
CA GLU A 70 3.82 -28.91 -44.49
C GLU A 70 4.52 -27.53 -44.60
N VAL A 71 5.21 -27.29 -45.71
CA VAL A 71 5.85 -25.99 -45.97
C VAL A 71 4.79 -24.94 -46.28
N VAL A 72 4.77 -23.87 -45.49
CA VAL A 72 3.77 -22.82 -45.63
C VAL A 72 4.19 -21.83 -46.71
N ARG A 73 3.30 -21.61 -47.69
CA ARG A 73 3.52 -20.66 -48.79
C ARG A 73 3.74 -19.24 -48.25
N ARG A 74 4.77 -18.55 -48.78
CA ARG A 74 5.07 -17.14 -48.49
C ARG A 74 3.82 -16.26 -48.49
N GLY A 75 3.67 -15.46 -47.43
CA GLY A 75 2.53 -14.54 -47.24
C GLY A 75 1.29 -15.17 -46.60
N ARG A 76 1.21 -16.50 -46.44
CA ARG A 76 0.09 -17.16 -45.75
C ARG A 76 0.26 -17.04 -44.23
N THR A 77 -0.52 -16.15 -43.61
CA THR A 77 -0.49 -15.92 -42.15
C THR A 77 -1.58 -16.67 -41.38
N ARG A 78 -2.60 -17.19 -42.06
CA ARG A 78 -3.66 -17.98 -41.40
C ARG A 78 -3.09 -19.32 -40.89
N PRO A 79 -3.48 -19.77 -39.68
CA PRO A 79 -3.02 -21.05 -39.15
C PRO A 79 -3.30 -22.21 -40.10
N VAL A 80 -2.32 -23.10 -40.21
CA VAL A 80 -2.40 -24.36 -40.96
C VAL A 80 -2.72 -25.50 -39.98
N ALA A 81 -3.46 -26.50 -40.43
CA ALA A 81 -3.78 -27.68 -39.64
C ALA A 81 -2.51 -28.56 -39.50
N ALA A 82 -1.87 -28.46 -38.34
CA ALA A 82 -0.66 -29.16 -37.94
C ALA A 82 -0.66 -29.28 -36.40
N ASP A 83 0.09 -30.23 -35.87
CA ASP A 83 0.24 -30.46 -34.43
C ASP A 83 1.04 -29.31 -33.80
N VAL A 84 2.15 -28.95 -34.45
CA VAL A 84 3.03 -27.85 -34.05
C VAL A 84 3.37 -26.96 -35.25
N ALA A 85 3.67 -25.69 -35.00
CA ALA A 85 4.16 -24.75 -36.01
C ALA A 85 5.61 -24.33 -35.67
N LEU A 86 6.47 -24.36 -36.69
CA LEU A 86 7.89 -23.98 -36.60
C LEU A 86 8.12 -22.69 -37.41
N TYR A 87 8.67 -21.67 -36.75
CA TYR A 87 8.86 -20.33 -37.31
C TYR A 87 10.34 -19.97 -37.35
N HIS A 88 10.90 -19.72 -38.54
CA HIS A 88 12.27 -19.23 -38.70
C HIS A 88 12.28 -17.70 -38.74
N VAL A 89 12.85 -17.06 -37.73
CA VAL A 89 12.83 -15.61 -37.57
C VAL A 89 14.26 -15.06 -37.55
N GLY A 90 14.51 -14.10 -38.45
CA GLY A 90 15.73 -13.30 -38.50
C GLY A 90 15.41 -11.81 -38.67
N ASN A 91 16.44 -10.96 -38.66
CA ASN A 91 16.30 -9.50 -38.57
C ASN A 91 15.99 -8.77 -39.91
N ASP A 92 15.31 -9.42 -40.85
CA ASP A 92 14.92 -8.83 -42.14
C ASP A 92 13.38 -8.77 -42.30
N PRO A 93 12.78 -7.57 -42.43
CA PRO A 93 11.33 -7.44 -42.50
C PRO A 93 10.70 -7.97 -43.80
N GLU A 94 11.42 -7.99 -44.92
CA GLU A 94 10.88 -8.45 -46.20
C GLU A 94 10.76 -9.99 -46.26
N ALA A 95 11.72 -10.69 -45.67
CA ALA A 95 11.75 -12.14 -45.58
C ALA A 95 10.92 -12.67 -44.40
N HIS A 96 11.00 -12.05 -43.22
CA HIS A 96 10.46 -12.60 -41.98
C HIS A 96 9.18 -11.91 -41.47
N GLY A 97 8.79 -10.76 -42.03
CA GLY A 97 7.64 -10.01 -41.51
C GLY A 97 6.32 -10.80 -41.53
N TRP A 98 6.07 -11.55 -42.61
CA TRP A 98 4.87 -12.40 -42.71
C TRP A 98 4.93 -13.62 -41.78
N ILE A 99 6.12 -14.06 -41.38
CA ILE A 99 6.33 -15.17 -40.45
C ILE A 99 5.97 -14.72 -39.04
N VAL A 100 6.43 -13.53 -38.63
CA VAL A 100 6.06 -12.94 -37.33
C VAL A 100 4.56 -12.63 -37.27
N ASP A 101 3.96 -12.16 -38.37
CA ASP A 101 2.50 -12.00 -38.45
C ASP A 101 1.72 -13.32 -38.32
N ALA A 102 2.31 -14.44 -38.75
CA ALA A 102 1.74 -15.78 -38.56
C ALA A 102 1.93 -16.27 -37.11
N LEU A 103 3.12 -16.05 -36.53
CA LEU A 103 3.44 -16.36 -35.13
C LEU A 103 2.51 -15.63 -34.15
N ARG A 104 2.22 -14.34 -34.40
CA ARG A 104 1.25 -13.55 -33.63
C ARG A 104 -0.16 -14.15 -33.64
N ARG A 105 -0.52 -14.96 -34.64
CA ARG A 105 -1.85 -15.60 -34.76
C ARG A 105 -1.90 -17.00 -34.15
N ARG A 106 -0.79 -17.75 -34.18
CA ARG A 106 -0.64 -19.06 -33.55
C ARG A 106 0.76 -19.15 -32.95
N PRO A 107 0.88 -19.07 -31.61
CA PRO A 107 2.13 -19.37 -30.92
C PRO A 107 2.69 -20.74 -31.31
N GLY A 108 4.01 -20.88 -31.33
CA GLY A 108 4.67 -22.13 -31.67
C GLY A 108 6.18 -22.10 -31.43
N VAL A 109 6.88 -23.08 -32.01
CA VAL A 109 8.33 -23.22 -31.89
C VAL A 109 9.00 -22.17 -32.78
N VAL A 110 9.92 -21.39 -32.23
CA VAL A 110 10.64 -20.35 -32.98
C VAL A 110 12.12 -20.69 -33.05
N VAL A 111 12.66 -20.78 -34.26
CA VAL A 111 14.10 -20.76 -34.51
C VAL A 111 14.52 -19.30 -34.59
N LEU A 112 15.27 -18.85 -33.58
CA LEU A 112 15.73 -17.47 -33.49
C LEU A 112 17.13 -17.37 -34.10
N HIS A 113 17.20 -16.90 -35.35
CA HIS A 113 18.46 -16.78 -36.10
C HIS A 113 19.26 -15.54 -35.72
N ASP A 114 18.56 -14.47 -35.31
CA ASP A 114 19.12 -13.23 -34.80
C ASP A 114 18.42 -12.88 -33.49
N PHE A 115 19.16 -12.46 -32.46
CA PHE A 115 18.58 -11.96 -31.22
C PHE A 115 18.17 -10.48 -31.32
N VAL A 116 18.97 -9.68 -32.02
CA VAL A 116 18.67 -8.27 -32.28
C VAL A 116 17.75 -8.20 -33.49
N LEU A 117 16.48 -7.92 -33.24
CA LEU A 117 15.38 -7.86 -34.21
C LEU A 117 14.90 -6.42 -34.47
N HIS A 118 15.68 -5.40 -34.14
CA HIS A 118 15.27 -4.00 -34.26
C HIS A 118 14.90 -3.61 -35.71
N HIS A 119 15.66 -4.08 -36.70
CA HIS A 119 15.41 -3.77 -38.11
C HIS A 119 14.11 -4.45 -38.60
N LEU A 120 13.87 -5.70 -38.20
CA LEU A 120 12.60 -6.40 -38.41
C LEU A 120 11.42 -5.63 -37.79
N VAL A 121 11.52 -5.26 -36.51
CA VAL A 121 10.46 -4.54 -35.79
C VAL A 121 10.21 -3.16 -36.40
N ALA A 122 11.26 -2.42 -36.76
CA ALA A 122 11.13 -1.14 -37.46
C ALA A 122 10.42 -1.31 -38.82
N GLY A 123 10.72 -2.35 -39.59
CA GLY A 123 10.01 -2.65 -40.85
C GLY A 123 8.55 -3.06 -40.64
N LEU A 124 8.25 -3.84 -39.59
CA LEU A 124 6.90 -4.28 -39.21
C LEU A 124 6.02 -3.15 -38.66
N THR A 125 6.63 -2.07 -38.18
CA THR A 125 5.94 -0.93 -37.55
C THR A 125 6.06 0.31 -38.44
N LEU A 126 7.20 0.99 -38.40
CA LEU A 126 7.47 2.22 -39.16
C LEU A 126 7.34 2.01 -40.68
N GLY A 127 7.86 0.89 -41.21
CA GLY A 127 7.70 0.52 -42.62
C GLY A 127 6.23 0.38 -43.05
N ARG A 128 5.33 0.05 -42.10
CA ARG A 128 3.88 -0.05 -42.28
C ARG A 128 3.12 1.21 -41.81
N LYS A 129 3.83 2.30 -41.53
CA LYS A 129 3.30 3.57 -40.98
C LYS A 129 2.62 3.43 -39.61
N ASP A 130 3.04 2.45 -38.81
CA ASP A 130 2.58 2.22 -37.44
C ASP A 130 3.60 2.77 -36.43
N GLY A 131 3.61 4.10 -36.29
CA GLY A 131 4.41 4.78 -35.26
C GLY A 131 4.09 4.34 -33.83
N PRO A 132 2.80 4.22 -33.43
CA PRO A 132 2.42 3.70 -32.13
C PRO A 132 2.98 2.32 -31.82
N GLY A 133 2.93 1.38 -32.79
CA GLY A 133 3.51 0.04 -32.63
C GLY A 133 5.02 0.08 -32.37
N TYR A 134 5.77 0.98 -33.01
CA TYR A 134 7.19 1.16 -32.74
C TYR A 134 7.45 1.71 -31.34
N LEU A 135 6.64 2.67 -30.87
CA LEU A 135 6.71 3.20 -29.51
C LEU A 135 6.43 2.11 -28.47
N GLU A 136 5.42 1.26 -28.71
CA GLU A 136 5.06 0.15 -27.83
C GLU A 136 6.16 -0.92 -27.77
N ALA A 137 6.76 -1.28 -28.90
CA ALA A 137 7.86 -2.23 -28.93
C ALA A 137 9.09 -1.72 -28.16
N MET A 138 9.43 -0.44 -28.34
CA MET A 138 10.54 0.20 -27.63
C MET A 138 10.26 0.38 -26.13
N GLU A 139 9.01 0.64 -25.75
CA GLU A 139 8.61 0.70 -24.33
C GLU A 139 8.64 -0.68 -23.67
N ARG A 140 8.19 -1.72 -24.37
CA ARG A 140 8.17 -3.09 -23.85
C ARG A 140 9.57 -3.57 -23.47
N ASP A 141 10.54 -3.34 -24.35
CA ASP A 141 11.89 -3.93 -24.20
C ASP A 141 12.87 -2.98 -23.49
N ALA A 142 12.68 -1.66 -23.55
CA ALA A 142 13.59 -0.68 -22.95
C ALA A 142 12.90 0.35 -22.01
N GLY A 143 11.64 0.10 -21.64
CA GLY A 143 10.87 0.93 -20.72
C GLY A 143 10.57 2.34 -21.26
N ILE A 144 10.21 3.24 -20.35
CA ILE A 144 9.91 4.64 -20.67
C ILE A 144 11.07 5.35 -21.42
N PRO A 145 12.35 5.15 -21.06
CA PRO A 145 13.47 5.70 -21.83
C PRO A 145 13.47 5.25 -23.30
N GLY A 146 13.21 3.96 -23.55
CA GLY A 146 13.05 3.43 -24.91
C GLY A 146 11.95 4.12 -25.69
N ARG A 147 10.77 4.33 -25.07
CA ARG A 147 9.65 5.05 -25.68
C ARG A 147 10.00 6.49 -26.08
N LEU A 148 10.72 7.20 -25.22
CA LEU A 148 11.13 8.59 -25.49
C LEU A 148 12.15 8.68 -26.64
N LEU A 149 13.11 7.76 -26.68
CA LEU A 149 14.04 7.65 -27.80
C LEU A 149 13.31 7.35 -29.11
N ALA A 150 12.35 6.43 -29.07
CA ALA A 150 11.51 6.10 -30.21
C ALA A 150 10.67 7.29 -30.71
N HIS A 151 10.15 8.13 -29.80
CA HIS A 151 9.53 9.41 -30.16
C HIS A 151 10.52 10.34 -30.88
N GLY A 152 11.76 10.44 -30.40
CA GLY A 152 12.81 11.23 -31.05
C GLY A 152 13.13 10.76 -32.47
N VAL A 153 13.08 9.45 -32.71
CA VAL A 153 13.24 8.86 -34.06
C VAL A 153 12.06 9.23 -34.96
N LEU A 154 10.83 9.11 -34.46
CA LEU A 154 9.62 9.47 -35.21
C LEU A 154 9.57 10.95 -35.62
N GLU A 155 10.14 11.84 -34.80
CA GLU A 155 10.25 13.27 -35.09
C GLU A 155 11.50 13.63 -35.92
N GLY A 156 12.34 12.66 -36.30
CA GLY A 156 13.59 12.90 -37.04
C GLY A 156 14.67 13.64 -36.23
N ARG A 157 14.54 13.71 -34.90
CA ARG A 157 15.52 14.34 -34.01
C ARG A 157 16.63 13.40 -33.58
N VAL A 158 16.37 12.10 -33.65
CA VAL A 158 17.32 11.02 -33.35
C VAL A 158 17.47 10.19 -34.62
N ALA A 159 18.72 9.85 -34.97
CA ALA A 159 18.99 8.99 -36.11
C ALA A 159 18.30 7.62 -35.94
N PRO A 160 17.97 6.93 -37.05
CA PRO A 160 17.43 5.56 -37.01
C PRO A 160 18.23 4.65 -36.07
N LEU A 161 17.59 4.22 -34.97
CA LEU A 161 18.26 3.44 -33.93
C LEU A 161 18.68 2.05 -34.45
N TRP A 162 17.87 1.48 -35.35
CA TRP A 162 18.17 0.21 -36.01
C TRP A 162 19.39 0.27 -36.95
N GLU A 163 19.86 1.46 -37.32
CA GLU A 163 21.08 1.66 -38.14
C GLU A 163 22.29 2.07 -37.29
N THR A 164 22.06 2.81 -36.21
CA THR A 164 23.13 3.47 -35.45
C THR A 164 23.54 2.72 -34.18
N ARG A 165 22.59 2.08 -33.50
CA ARG A 165 22.80 1.35 -32.23
C ARG A 165 21.75 0.25 -31.99
N PRO A 166 21.58 -0.68 -32.95
CA PRO A 166 20.55 -1.72 -32.87
C PRO A 166 20.77 -2.70 -31.70
N ASP A 167 22.00 -2.93 -31.28
CA ASP A 167 22.38 -3.86 -30.21
C ASP A 167 21.96 -3.37 -28.80
N GLU A 168 21.88 -2.05 -28.60
CA GLU A 168 21.31 -1.44 -27.38
C GLU A 168 19.81 -1.72 -27.23
N PHE A 169 19.11 -1.95 -28.35
CA PHE A 169 17.66 -2.15 -28.39
C PHE A 169 17.30 -3.40 -29.22
N PRO A 170 17.52 -4.62 -28.68
CA PRO A 170 17.31 -5.84 -29.46
C PRO A 170 15.89 -6.04 -29.97
N LEU A 171 14.87 -5.57 -29.23
CA LEU A 171 13.44 -5.72 -29.57
C LEU A 171 12.98 -7.17 -29.79
N ALA A 172 13.67 -8.14 -29.19
CA ALA A 172 13.34 -9.56 -29.26
C ALA A 172 12.02 -9.91 -28.58
N GLY A 173 11.55 -9.08 -27.64
CA GLY A 173 10.38 -9.35 -26.80
C GLY A 173 9.11 -9.67 -27.58
N GLU A 174 8.99 -9.19 -28.82
CA GLU A 174 7.84 -9.48 -29.68
C GLU A 174 7.76 -10.96 -30.08
N VAL A 175 8.91 -11.55 -30.40
CA VAL A 175 9.02 -12.95 -30.80
C VAL A 175 9.00 -13.84 -29.57
N LEU A 176 9.73 -13.45 -28.52
CA LEU A 176 9.83 -14.21 -27.27
C LEU A 176 8.45 -14.38 -26.61
N ALA A 177 7.59 -13.36 -26.66
CA ALA A 177 6.25 -13.41 -26.08
C ALA A 177 5.30 -14.40 -26.77
N ALA A 178 5.56 -14.76 -28.02
CA ALA A 178 4.73 -15.67 -28.81
C ALA A 178 5.35 -17.06 -29.01
N ALA A 179 6.59 -17.28 -28.57
CA ALA A 179 7.27 -18.56 -28.69
C ALA A 179 6.88 -19.53 -27.56
N THR A 180 6.44 -20.74 -27.90
CA THR A 180 6.20 -21.82 -26.92
C THR A 180 7.49 -22.54 -26.55
N THR A 181 8.37 -22.70 -27.53
CA THR A 181 9.72 -23.27 -27.41
C THR A 181 10.66 -22.45 -28.31
N LEU A 182 11.89 -22.21 -27.88
CA LEU A 182 12.92 -21.60 -28.71
C LEU A 182 13.95 -22.62 -29.16
N ILE A 183 14.38 -22.49 -30.40
CA ILE A 183 15.60 -23.11 -30.91
C ILE A 183 16.61 -21.99 -31.17
N VAL A 184 17.79 -22.10 -30.58
CA VAL A 184 18.90 -21.16 -30.71
C VAL A 184 20.16 -21.91 -31.11
N HIS A 185 21.11 -21.23 -31.75
CA HIS A 185 22.30 -21.87 -32.31
C HIS A 185 23.58 -21.75 -31.47
N SER A 186 23.55 -20.96 -30.40
CA SER A 186 24.74 -20.64 -29.60
C SER A 186 24.43 -20.46 -28.11
N HIS A 187 25.44 -20.64 -27.27
CA HIS A 187 25.32 -20.37 -25.83
C HIS A 187 25.07 -18.88 -25.55
N HIS A 188 25.68 -18.01 -26.35
CA HIS A 188 25.50 -16.57 -26.24
C HIS A 188 24.03 -16.18 -26.41
N VAL A 189 23.36 -16.68 -27.46
CA VAL A 189 21.94 -16.36 -27.68
C VAL A 189 21.06 -17.02 -26.63
N GLU A 190 21.37 -18.25 -26.22
CA GLU A 190 20.69 -18.91 -25.11
C GLU A 190 20.72 -18.04 -23.84
N GLN A 191 21.89 -17.52 -23.45
CA GLN A 191 22.01 -16.60 -22.30
C GLN A 191 21.22 -15.31 -22.52
N ARG A 192 21.32 -14.69 -23.69
CA ARG A 192 20.64 -13.43 -24.03
C ARG A 192 19.12 -13.56 -23.99
N VAL A 193 18.54 -14.67 -24.47
CA VAL A 193 17.09 -14.90 -24.37
C VAL A 193 16.64 -15.15 -22.93
N ARG A 194 17.47 -15.81 -22.11
CA ARG A 194 17.20 -15.97 -20.67
C ARG A 194 17.25 -14.63 -19.93
N GLU A 195 18.26 -13.81 -20.20
CA GLU A 195 18.40 -12.45 -19.67
C GLU A 195 17.24 -11.54 -20.07
N ALA A 196 16.72 -11.70 -21.29
CA ALA A 196 15.54 -11.00 -21.79
C ALA A 196 14.21 -11.50 -21.19
N GLY A 197 14.25 -12.47 -20.27
CA GLY A 197 13.08 -12.96 -19.54
C GLY A 197 12.32 -14.11 -20.22
N TYR A 198 12.93 -14.84 -21.16
CA TYR A 198 12.33 -16.05 -21.71
C TYR A 198 12.61 -17.28 -20.83
N HIS A 199 11.56 -17.89 -20.26
CA HIS A 199 11.72 -19.09 -19.45
C HIS A 199 11.00 -20.33 -20.01
N GLY A 200 10.56 -20.30 -21.27
CA GLY A 200 10.06 -21.49 -21.96
C GLY A 200 11.18 -22.51 -22.24
N SER A 201 10.84 -23.62 -22.90
CA SER A 201 11.82 -24.62 -23.34
C SER A 201 12.78 -23.98 -24.36
N VAL A 202 14.08 -24.16 -24.17
CA VAL A 202 15.13 -23.66 -25.08
C VAL A 202 16.00 -24.82 -25.48
N TRP A 203 16.06 -25.06 -26.78
CA TRP A 203 16.89 -26.06 -27.40
C TRP A 203 18.07 -25.38 -28.08
N ARG A 204 19.28 -25.64 -27.61
CA ARG A 204 20.50 -25.22 -28.29
C ARG A 204 20.86 -26.27 -29.35
N ILE A 205 20.53 -25.98 -30.61
CA ILE A 205 20.78 -26.87 -31.73
C ILE A 205 21.79 -26.19 -32.67
N PRO A 206 22.98 -26.79 -32.92
CA PRO A 206 23.98 -26.20 -33.81
C PRO A 206 23.43 -25.94 -35.22
N HIS A 207 23.89 -24.86 -35.84
CA HIS A 207 23.63 -24.60 -37.26
C HIS A 207 24.24 -25.75 -38.09
N PRO A 208 23.48 -26.43 -38.98
CA PRO A 208 24.02 -27.56 -39.72
C PRO A 208 25.04 -27.09 -40.76
N ALA A 209 26.06 -27.91 -41.01
CA ALA A 209 27.03 -27.69 -42.08
C ALA A 209 26.50 -28.25 -43.40
N TRP A 210 26.96 -27.65 -44.50
CA TRP A 210 26.66 -28.17 -45.83
C TRP A 210 27.49 -29.44 -46.08
N PRO A 211 26.89 -30.47 -46.67
CA PRO A 211 27.65 -31.66 -47.06
C PRO A 211 28.73 -31.26 -48.06
N MET A 212 29.95 -31.74 -47.83
CA MET A 212 31.08 -31.45 -48.69
C MET A 212 30.90 -32.07 -50.07
N SER A 213 30.69 -31.22 -51.06
CA SER A 213 30.75 -31.57 -52.47
C SER A 213 32.17 -31.30 -53.00
N ALA A 214 32.61 -32.02 -54.02
CA ALA A 214 33.88 -31.73 -54.68
C ALA A 214 33.79 -30.34 -55.35
N ILE A 215 34.42 -29.35 -54.73
CA ILE A 215 34.45 -27.96 -55.21
C ILE A 215 35.86 -27.69 -55.72
N GLU A 216 35.97 -27.36 -57.00
CA GLU A 216 37.23 -26.89 -57.59
C GLU A 216 37.52 -25.45 -57.11
N PRO A 217 38.66 -25.19 -56.45
CA PRO A 217 39.04 -23.84 -56.04
C PRO A 217 39.20 -22.89 -57.23
N ALA A 218 38.76 -21.64 -57.07
CA ALA A 218 38.96 -20.61 -58.08
C ALA A 218 40.46 -20.30 -58.28
N ALA A 219 40.89 -20.20 -59.55
CA ALA A 219 42.22 -19.72 -59.88
C ALA A 219 42.31 -18.19 -59.66
N ILE A 220 43.02 -17.78 -58.60
CA ILE A 220 43.30 -16.38 -58.28
C ILE A 220 44.80 -16.24 -58.00
N ASP A 221 45.45 -15.33 -58.71
CA ASP A 221 46.88 -15.07 -58.56
C ASP A 221 47.16 -14.30 -57.25
N GLY A 222 48.25 -14.63 -56.55
CA GLY A 222 48.65 -13.96 -55.31
C GLY A 222 48.39 -14.82 -54.07
N ARG A 223 49.42 -14.92 -53.22
CA ARG A 223 49.42 -15.72 -51.98
C ARG A 223 50.17 -14.97 -50.88
N PRO A 224 49.73 -15.07 -49.62
CA PRO A 224 48.50 -15.70 -49.15
C PRO A 224 47.23 -14.94 -49.59
N LEU A 225 46.13 -15.68 -49.74
CA LEU A 225 44.83 -15.18 -50.17
C LEU A 225 43.84 -15.22 -49.00
N PHE A 226 43.45 -14.05 -48.51
CA PHE A 226 42.43 -13.90 -47.49
C PHE A 226 41.08 -13.58 -48.12
N GLY A 227 39.97 -14.05 -47.54
CA GLY A 227 38.63 -13.76 -48.07
C GLY A 227 37.62 -13.37 -47.01
N CYS A 228 36.86 -12.30 -47.27
CA CYS A 228 35.70 -11.87 -46.50
C CYS A 228 34.44 -12.00 -47.36
N PHE A 229 33.47 -12.78 -46.88
CA PHE A 229 32.31 -13.21 -47.68
C PHE A 229 30.98 -12.76 -47.07
N GLY A 230 30.00 -12.49 -47.94
CA GLY A 230 28.62 -12.10 -47.63
C GLY A 230 28.40 -10.58 -47.67
N HIS A 231 27.19 -10.12 -47.34
CA HIS A 231 26.81 -8.71 -47.45
C HIS A 231 27.78 -7.75 -46.72
N LEU A 232 28.37 -6.79 -47.44
CA LEU A 232 29.39 -5.88 -46.93
C LEU A 232 28.73 -4.68 -46.24
N ASN A 233 28.98 -4.52 -44.95
CA ASN A 233 28.40 -3.46 -44.12
C ASN A 233 29.37 -3.02 -43.02
N ALA A 234 28.98 -2.00 -42.25
CA ALA A 234 29.80 -1.46 -41.18
C ALA A 234 30.08 -2.48 -40.06
N SER A 235 29.12 -3.37 -39.74
CA SER A 235 29.32 -4.35 -38.68
C SER A 235 30.37 -5.39 -39.02
N LYS A 236 30.70 -5.60 -40.30
CA LYS A 236 31.77 -6.51 -40.75
C LYS A 236 33.20 -5.98 -40.59
N ARG A 237 33.39 -4.80 -40.00
CA ARG A 237 34.72 -4.22 -39.71
C ARG A 237 35.64 -4.16 -40.95
N ILE A 238 35.05 -3.93 -42.12
CA ILE A 238 35.78 -3.86 -43.40
C ILE A 238 36.90 -2.80 -43.37
N PRO A 239 36.70 -1.57 -42.81
CA PRO A 239 37.78 -0.60 -42.71
C PRO A 239 38.99 -1.14 -41.92
N GLN A 240 38.75 -1.75 -40.76
CA GLN A 240 39.77 -2.32 -39.89
C GLN A 240 40.50 -3.50 -40.56
N LEU A 241 39.75 -4.34 -41.29
CA LEU A 241 40.32 -5.42 -42.08
C LEU A 241 41.25 -4.92 -43.18
N VAL A 242 40.84 -3.89 -43.91
CA VAL A 242 41.69 -3.29 -44.95
C VAL A 242 42.96 -2.70 -44.34
N GLU A 243 42.85 -1.95 -43.25
CA GLU A 243 44.00 -1.35 -42.56
C GLU A 243 44.99 -2.42 -42.05
N ALA A 244 44.49 -3.47 -41.40
CA ALA A 244 45.32 -4.58 -40.94
C ALA A 244 45.98 -5.36 -42.10
N PHE A 245 45.23 -5.58 -43.19
CA PHE A 245 45.75 -6.26 -44.38
C PHE A 245 46.87 -5.46 -45.06
N GLU A 246 46.75 -4.13 -45.14
CA GLU A 246 47.81 -3.26 -45.67
C GLU A 246 49.11 -3.38 -44.87
N LEU A 247 49.05 -3.55 -43.55
CA LEU A 247 50.23 -3.78 -42.71
C LEU A 247 50.92 -5.11 -43.03
N VAL A 248 50.16 -6.19 -43.21
CA VAL A 248 50.68 -7.52 -43.57
C VAL A 248 51.27 -7.51 -44.98
N ARG A 249 50.62 -6.82 -45.92
CA ARG A 249 51.05 -6.75 -47.32
C ARG A 249 52.41 -6.04 -47.50
N ARG A 250 52.82 -5.17 -46.57
CA ARG A 250 54.19 -4.60 -46.57
C ARG A 250 55.26 -5.68 -46.40
N ARG A 251 54.96 -6.78 -45.70
CA ARG A 251 55.84 -7.93 -45.51
C ARG A 251 55.62 -9.03 -46.56
N HIS A 252 54.38 -9.14 -47.06
CA HIS A 252 53.97 -10.11 -48.07
C HIS A 252 53.36 -9.41 -49.30
N PRO A 253 54.18 -8.85 -50.22
CA PRO A 253 53.67 -8.03 -51.33
C PRO A 253 52.71 -8.76 -52.30
N ALA A 254 52.82 -10.09 -52.37
CA ALA A 254 51.98 -10.95 -53.19
C ALA A 254 50.64 -11.32 -52.52
N ALA A 255 50.43 -10.96 -51.24
CA ALA A 255 49.20 -11.24 -50.52
C ALA A 255 48.00 -10.53 -51.18
N LYS A 256 46.83 -11.19 -51.14
CA LYS A 256 45.57 -10.64 -51.63
C LYS A 256 44.43 -10.78 -50.63
N LEU A 257 43.49 -9.84 -50.70
CA LEU A 257 42.24 -9.85 -49.94
C LEU A 257 41.04 -9.82 -50.90
N LEU A 258 40.14 -10.80 -50.79
CA LEU A 258 38.87 -10.81 -51.50
C LEU A 258 37.76 -10.24 -50.62
N LEU A 259 37.03 -9.26 -51.13
CA LEU A 259 35.79 -8.76 -50.52
C LEU A 259 34.62 -9.16 -51.42
N VAL A 260 33.89 -10.21 -51.05
CA VAL A 260 32.87 -10.84 -51.90
C VAL A 260 31.48 -10.69 -51.30
N GLY A 261 30.63 -9.91 -51.97
CA GLY A 261 29.23 -9.72 -51.62
C GLY A 261 28.73 -8.31 -51.94
N PRO A 262 27.41 -8.12 -52.08
CA PRO A 262 26.84 -6.80 -52.31
C PRO A 262 27.07 -5.90 -51.09
N ALA A 263 27.21 -4.59 -51.30
CA ALA A 263 27.30 -3.60 -50.23
C ALA A 263 25.90 -3.18 -49.74
N SER A 264 25.76 -2.91 -48.44
CA SER A 264 24.53 -2.33 -47.89
C SER A 264 24.29 -0.91 -48.39
N PRO A 265 23.01 -0.49 -48.53
CA PRO A 265 22.69 0.92 -48.79
C PRO A 265 23.37 1.84 -47.77
N GLY A 266 24.02 2.91 -48.25
CA GLY A 266 24.76 3.85 -47.40
C GLY A 266 26.20 3.41 -47.01
N PHE A 267 26.60 2.18 -47.33
CA PHE A 267 27.98 1.73 -47.15
C PHE A 267 28.76 1.81 -48.46
N ASP A 268 29.62 2.82 -48.60
CA ASP A 268 30.50 2.92 -49.76
C ASP A 268 31.62 1.87 -49.67
N ALA A 269 31.40 0.73 -50.33
CA ALA A 269 32.40 -0.32 -50.46
C ALA A 269 33.40 -0.08 -51.60
N SER A 270 33.15 0.90 -52.49
CA SER A 270 34.04 1.17 -53.63
C SER A 270 35.37 1.77 -53.19
N ARG A 271 35.41 2.48 -52.06
CA ARG A 271 36.64 3.01 -51.45
C ARG A 271 37.64 1.95 -50.95
N PHE A 272 37.23 0.68 -50.89
CA PHE A 272 38.07 -0.43 -50.40
C PHE A 272 38.64 -1.31 -51.50
N SER A 273 38.58 -0.86 -52.76
CA SER A 273 39.32 -1.48 -53.87
C SER A 273 40.66 -0.79 -54.06
N GLY A 274 41.74 -1.55 -54.18
CA GLY A 274 43.10 -1.02 -54.33
C GLY A 274 44.10 -2.13 -54.64
N ASP A 275 45.38 -1.80 -54.60
CA ASP A 275 46.43 -2.79 -54.84
C ASP A 275 46.28 -3.96 -53.86
N GLY A 276 46.20 -5.18 -54.38
CA GLY A 276 46.06 -6.42 -53.60
C GLY A 276 44.67 -6.67 -53.00
N ILE A 277 43.68 -5.80 -53.21
CA ILE A 277 42.31 -6.00 -52.72
C ILE A 277 41.35 -6.10 -53.90
N GLU A 278 40.70 -7.26 -54.06
CA GLU A 278 39.75 -7.52 -55.12
C GLU A 278 38.32 -7.55 -54.56
N ARG A 279 37.46 -6.69 -55.10
CA ARG A 279 36.05 -6.63 -54.72
C ARG A 279 35.20 -7.30 -55.79
N LEU A 280 34.37 -8.24 -55.37
CA LEU A 280 33.33 -8.85 -56.18
C LEU A 280 31.98 -8.54 -55.53
N ASP A 281 31.01 -8.12 -56.33
CA ASP A 281 29.65 -7.88 -55.84
C ASP A 281 28.93 -9.22 -55.55
N TYR A 282 27.67 -9.35 -55.95
CA TYR A 282 26.94 -10.60 -55.78
C TYR A 282 27.47 -11.67 -56.73
N VAL A 283 27.78 -12.85 -56.19
CA VAL A 283 28.15 -14.06 -56.95
C VAL A 283 27.15 -15.19 -56.65
N GLY A 284 26.94 -16.07 -57.62
CA GLY A 284 26.13 -17.28 -57.41
C GLY A 284 26.80 -18.27 -56.45
N GLU A 285 26.03 -19.23 -55.94
CA GLU A 285 26.48 -20.15 -54.87
C GLU A 285 27.72 -20.98 -55.28
N ASP A 286 27.74 -21.58 -56.47
CA ASP A 286 28.91 -22.35 -56.94
C ASP A 286 30.19 -21.50 -56.99
N ARG A 287 30.06 -20.25 -57.45
CA ARG A 287 31.17 -19.31 -57.52
C ARG A 287 31.61 -18.91 -56.10
N LEU A 288 30.68 -18.65 -55.19
CA LEU A 288 30.98 -18.37 -53.78
C LEU A 288 31.82 -19.48 -53.16
N TRP A 289 31.38 -20.75 -53.30
CA TRP A 289 32.11 -21.91 -52.80
C TRP A 289 33.50 -22.04 -53.42
N SER A 290 33.64 -21.86 -54.73
CA SER A 290 34.97 -21.91 -55.40
C SER A 290 35.92 -20.82 -54.92
N LEU A 291 35.42 -19.61 -54.64
CA LEU A 291 36.22 -18.49 -54.13
C LEU A 291 36.64 -18.73 -52.68
N MET A 292 35.73 -19.19 -51.83
CA MET A 292 36.03 -19.57 -50.45
C MET A 292 37.05 -20.72 -50.38
N ALA A 293 36.92 -21.70 -51.29
CA ALA A 293 37.86 -22.80 -51.40
C ALA A 293 39.23 -22.38 -51.92
N ALA A 294 39.34 -21.23 -52.60
CA ALA A 294 40.64 -20.71 -53.03
C ALA A 294 41.41 -20.03 -51.90
N CYS A 295 40.72 -19.48 -50.89
CA CYS A 295 41.34 -18.72 -49.80
C CYS A 295 42.21 -19.61 -48.89
N ASP A 296 43.32 -19.05 -48.41
CA ASP A 296 44.19 -19.67 -47.41
C ASP A 296 43.61 -19.49 -46.00
N ALA A 297 42.88 -18.39 -45.76
CA ALA A 297 42.04 -18.20 -44.58
C ALA A 297 40.85 -17.28 -44.88
N CYS A 298 39.76 -17.46 -44.12
CA CYS A 298 38.56 -16.63 -44.23
C CYS A 298 38.42 -15.70 -43.02
N VAL A 299 38.07 -14.44 -43.28
CA VAL A 299 37.90 -13.41 -42.27
C VAL A 299 36.41 -13.08 -42.13
N SER A 300 35.89 -13.23 -40.90
CA SER A 300 34.50 -12.94 -40.57
C SER A 300 34.43 -12.15 -39.25
N LEU A 301 34.70 -10.86 -39.34
CA LEU A 301 34.59 -9.94 -38.22
C LEU A 301 33.16 -9.45 -38.03
N ARG A 302 32.80 -9.17 -36.78
CA ARG A 302 31.50 -8.62 -36.41
C ARG A 302 31.55 -7.73 -35.16
N ALA A 303 31.21 -6.45 -35.31
CA ALA A 303 30.85 -5.58 -34.19
C ALA A 303 29.98 -4.38 -34.61
N PRO A 304 28.80 -4.16 -33.97
CA PRO A 304 28.18 -5.04 -32.96
C PRO A 304 27.63 -6.33 -33.60
N THR A 305 27.46 -7.39 -32.79
CA THR A 305 26.76 -8.63 -33.20
C THR A 305 25.25 -8.48 -33.05
N MET A 306 24.48 -9.11 -33.93
CA MET A 306 23.03 -9.23 -33.82
C MET A 306 22.60 -10.47 -33.01
N GLY A 307 23.56 -11.17 -32.39
CA GLY A 307 23.33 -12.50 -31.81
C GLY A 307 23.13 -13.57 -32.89
N GLU A 308 23.80 -13.43 -34.03
CA GLU A 308 23.67 -14.34 -35.16
C GLU A 308 24.66 -15.50 -35.10
N THR A 309 24.36 -16.59 -35.81
CA THR A 309 25.34 -17.63 -36.18
C THR A 309 25.62 -17.54 -37.67
N SER A 310 26.88 -17.36 -38.05
CA SER A 310 27.24 -17.02 -39.44
C SER A 310 27.29 -18.23 -40.36
N GLY A 311 26.34 -18.31 -41.29
CA GLY A 311 26.35 -19.34 -42.33
C GLY A 311 27.59 -19.31 -43.22
N SER A 312 28.23 -18.15 -43.45
CA SER A 312 29.49 -18.08 -44.22
C SER A 312 30.67 -18.68 -43.45
N VAL A 313 30.68 -18.55 -42.13
CA VAL A 313 31.69 -19.21 -41.27
C VAL A 313 31.50 -20.72 -41.32
N ILE A 314 30.27 -21.22 -41.20
CA ILE A 314 29.98 -22.65 -41.29
C ILE A 314 30.40 -23.22 -42.66
N ARG A 315 30.16 -22.48 -43.76
CA ARG A 315 30.64 -22.87 -45.10
C ARG A 315 32.17 -22.92 -45.18
N ALA A 316 32.87 -21.93 -44.62
CA ALA A 316 34.34 -21.91 -44.57
C ALA A 316 34.90 -23.08 -43.76
N LEU A 317 34.30 -23.37 -42.60
CA LEU A 317 34.66 -24.54 -41.78
C LEU A 317 34.41 -25.85 -42.54
N SER A 318 33.31 -25.94 -43.30
CA SER A 318 33.02 -27.13 -44.12
C SER A 318 34.15 -27.38 -45.13
N LEU A 319 34.65 -26.32 -45.77
CA LEU A 319 35.81 -26.36 -46.67
C LEU A 319 37.16 -26.65 -45.95
N GLY A 320 37.18 -26.66 -44.62
CA GLY A 320 38.39 -26.76 -43.81
C GLY A 320 39.25 -25.52 -43.90
N ARG A 321 38.65 -24.32 -43.92
CA ARG A 321 39.40 -23.05 -44.01
C ARG A 321 39.63 -22.47 -42.61
N PRO A 322 40.87 -22.11 -42.25
CA PRO A 322 41.17 -21.36 -41.04
C PRO A 322 40.39 -20.05 -40.99
N LEU A 323 39.99 -19.64 -39.79
CA LEU A 323 39.19 -18.43 -39.58
C LEU A 323 39.93 -17.35 -38.80
N VAL A 324 39.62 -16.10 -39.11
CA VAL A 324 39.85 -14.96 -38.23
C VAL A 324 38.51 -14.29 -37.95
N VAL A 325 38.14 -14.21 -36.67
CA VAL A 325 36.82 -13.76 -36.23
C VAL A 325 36.92 -12.75 -35.09
N SER A 326 35.87 -11.99 -34.84
CA SER A 326 35.81 -11.12 -33.66
C SER A 326 35.60 -11.94 -32.39
N ASP A 327 36.25 -11.55 -31.29
CA ASP A 327 36.08 -12.15 -29.96
C ASP A 327 34.79 -11.65 -29.29
N LEU A 328 33.65 -11.93 -29.92
CA LEU A 328 32.34 -11.43 -29.50
C LEU A 328 31.22 -12.39 -29.90
N GLY A 329 30.23 -12.56 -29.03
CA GLY A 329 29.03 -13.34 -29.33
C GLY A 329 29.33 -14.81 -29.65
N TRP A 330 28.64 -15.38 -30.64
CA TRP A 330 28.87 -16.77 -31.08
C TRP A 330 30.29 -16.99 -31.62
N PHE A 331 30.93 -15.98 -32.20
CA PHE A 331 32.28 -16.12 -32.78
C PHE A 331 33.32 -16.46 -31.71
N ALA A 332 33.15 -15.98 -30.47
CA ALA A 332 34.01 -16.31 -29.33
C ALA A 332 33.86 -17.78 -28.87
N GLU A 333 32.73 -18.42 -29.17
CA GLU A 333 32.45 -19.83 -28.83
C GLU A 333 33.19 -20.82 -29.73
N LEU A 334 33.72 -20.37 -30.88
CA LEU A 334 34.48 -21.23 -31.77
C LEU A 334 35.78 -21.69 -31.09
N PRO A 335 36.21 -22.95 -31.25
CA PRO A 335 37.48 -23.41 -30.72
C PRO A 335 38.68 -22.62 -31.28
N ASP A 336 39.69 -22.35 -30.44
CA ASP A 336 40.91 -21.63 -30.87
C ASP A 336 41.70 -22.40 -31.95
N GLU A 337 41.53 -23.72 -32.00
CA GLU A 337 42.11 -24.60 -33.03
C GLU A 337 41.52 -24.36 -34.44
N VAL A 338 40.34 -23.73 -34.57
CA VAL A 338 39.72 -23.44 -35.88
C VAL A 338 39.64 -21.94 -36.19
N ALA A 339 39.72 -21.08 -35.17
CA ALA A 339 39.54 -19.63 -35.33
C ALA A 339 40.49 -18.81 -34.44
N LEU A 340 41.19 -17.85 -35.05
CA LEU A 340 41.90 -16.78 -34.34
C LEU A 340 40.92 -15.67 -33.99
N LYS A 341 40.83 -15.33 -32.70
CA LYS A 341 39.87 -14.36 -32.16
C LYS A 341 40.53 -13.01 -31.97
N VAL A 342 39.92 -11.99 -32.54
CA VAL A 342 40.41 -10.60 -32.53
C VAL A 342 39.55 -9.78 -31.58
N PRO A 343 40.15 -9.09 -30.57
CA PRO A 343 39.40 -8.24 -29.66
C PRO A 343 38.76 -7.06 -30.40
N VAL A 344 37.66 -6.53 -29.85
CA VAL A 344 36.93 -5.39 -30.41
C VAL A 344 37.13 -4.16 -29.50
N ASP A 345 38.37 -3.69 -29.44
CA ASP A 345 38.81 -2.55 -28.66
C ASP A 345 39.92 -1.77 -29.39
N GLU A 346 40.73 -1.00 -28.67
CA GLU A 346 41.82 -0.20 -29.24
C GLU A 346 42.91 -1.07 -29.89
N ASP A 347 43.00 -2.36 -29.55
CA ASP A 347 43.99 -3.30 -30.06
C ASP A 347 43.49 -4.15 -31.25
N GLU A 348 42.27 -3.91 -31.75
CA GLU A 348 41.64 -4.69 -32.84
C GLU A 348 42.52 -4.77 -34.10
N VAL A 349 42.98 -3.62 -34.63
CA VAL A 349 43.77 -3.59 -35.86
C VAL A 349 45.15 -4.25 -35.67
N PRO A 350 45.92 -3.95 -34.60
CA PRO A 350 47.16 -4.68 -34.29
C PRO A 350 46.98 -6.20 -34.16
N ALA A 351 45.95 -6.66 -33.44
CA ALA A 351 45.68 -8.08 -33.24
C ALA A 351 45.22 -8.78 -34.53
N LEU A 352 44.42 -8.09 -35.35
CA LEU A 352 44.02 -8.57 -36.66
C LEU A 352 45.22 -8.71 -37.60
N ALA A 353 46.10 -7.72 -37.64
CA ALA A 353 47.33 -7.77 -38.44
C ALA A 353 48.25 -8.92 -37.99
N ALA A 354 48.39 -9.13 -36.68
CA ALA A 354 49.16 -10.25 -36.13
C ALA A 354 48.56 -11.62 -36.51
N SER A 355 47.23 -11.75 -36.48
CA SER A 355 46.53 -12.98 -36.86
C SER A 355 46.69 -13.29 -38.34
N LEU A 356 46.55 -12.27 -39.20
CA LEU A 356 46.78 -12.39 -40.63
C LEU A 356 48.25 -12.69 -40.95
N GLU A 357 49.20 -12.08 -40.24
CA GLU A 357 50.64 -12.36 -40.38
C GLU A 357 51.00 -13.79 -39.97
N LEU A 358 50.44 -14.29 -38.87
CA LEU A 358 50.65 -15.67 -38.42
C LEU A 358 50.21 -16.67 -39.49
N LEU A 359 49.03 -16.44 -40.06
CA LEU A 359 48.52 -17.27 -41.15
C LEU A 359 49.36 -17.08 -42.40
N ALA A 360 49.80 -15.87 -42.74
CA ALA A 360 50.67 -15.63 -43.90
C ALA A 360 52.04 -16.32 -43.80
N ALA A 361 52.62 -16.38 -42.60
CA ALA A 361 53.99 -16.84 -42.38
C ALA A 361 54.12 -18.34 -42.07
N SER A 362 53.03 -19.03 -41.69
CA SER A 362 53.08 -20.43 -41.23
C SER A 362 52.06 -21.34 -41.93
N GLU A 363 52.51 -22.02 -42.98
CA GLU A 363 51.74 -23.07 -43.67
C GLU A 363 51.38 -24.21 -42.71
N ALA A 364 52.27 -24.58 -41.78
CA ALA A 364 51.99 -25.61 -40.78
C ALA A 364 50.82 -25.24 -39.87
N THR A 365 50.71 -23.97 -39.46
CA THR A 365 49.57 -23.48 -38.67
C THR A 365 48.29 -23.50 -39.50
N GLN A 366 48.34 -23.07 -40.77
CA GLN A 366 47.19 -23.12 -41.67
C GLN A 366 46.65 -24.54 -41.85
N LEU A 367 47.54 -25.52 -42.09
CA LEU A 367 47.16 -26.92 -42.28
C LEU A 367 46.58 -27.52 -40.99
N ALA A 368 47.20 -27.27 -39.84
CA ALA A 368 46.68 -27.73 -38.55
C ALA A 368 45.27 -27.19 -38.26
N MET A 369 45.05 -25.88 -38.50
CA MET A 369 43.73 -25.27 -38.36
C MET A 369 42.71 -25.80 -39.39
N SER A 370 43.17 -26.13 -40.60
CA SER A 370 42.33 -26.70 -41.66
C SER A 370 41.81 -28.09 -41.27
N ASP A 371 42.68 -28.95 -40.72
CA ASP A 371 42.31 -30.28 -40.26
C ASP A 371 41.39 -30.21 -39.03
N ALA A 372 41.68 -29.32 -38.09
CA ALA A 372 40.81 -29.04 -36.94
C ALA A 372 39.42 -28.57 -37.39
N ALA A 373 39.33 -27.69 -38.39
CA ALA A 373 38.06 -27.20 -38.92
C ALA A 373 37.19 -28.35 -39.51
N ARG A 374 37.78 -29.27 -40.27
CA ARG A 374 37.06 -30.44 -40.80
C ARG A 374 36.57 -31.36 -39.68
N ALA A 375 37.43 -31.62 -38.69
CA ALA A 375 37.09 -32.46 -37.54
C ALA A 375 35.96 -31.83 -36.69
N TYR A 376 36.02 -30.52 -36.49
CA TYR A 376 35.01 -29.76 -35.77
C TYR A 376 33.63 -29.83 -36.46
N VAL A 377 33.59 -29.62 -37.77
CA VAL A 377 32.33 -29.71 -38.55
C VAL A 377 31.71 -31.09 -38.47
N ALA A 378 32.51 -32.15 -38.66
CA ALA A 378 32.01 -33.53 -38.61
C ALA A 378 31.43 -33.90 -37.23
N ARG A 379 31.92 -33.27 -36.16
CA ARG A 379 31.51 -33.56 -34.78
C ARG A 379 30.29 -32.74 -34.33
N GLU A 380 30.31 -31.44 -34.56
CA GLU A 380 29.35 -30.50 -33.97
C GLU A 380 28.25 -30.05 -34.94
N HIS A 381 28.51 -30.06 -36.25
CA HIS A 381 27.65 -29.45 -37.27
C HIS A 381 27.05 -30.48 -38.25
N ASP A 382 26.99 -31.75 -37.88
CA ASP A 382 26.40 -32.80 -38.71
C ASP A 382 24.90 -32.56 -38.99
N LEU A 383 24.54 -32.56 -40.28
CA LEU A 383 23.18 -32.28 -40.74
C LEU A 383 22.15 -33.31 -40.24
N GLY A 384 22.53 -34.59 -40.18
CA GLY A 384 21.65 -35.67 -39.73
C GLY A 384 21.30 -35.49 -38.26
N ARG A 385 22.33 -35.31 -37.43
CA ARG A 385 22.20 -35.04 -35.99
C ARG A 385 21.41 -33.77 -35.71
N THR A 386 21.65 -32.69 -36.44
CA THR A 386 20.86 -31.46 -36.31
C THR A 386 19.38 -31.73 -36.61
N ALA A 387 19.05 -32.46 -37.67
CA ALA A 387 17.67 -32.80 -38.01
C ALA A 387 16.98 -33.68 -36.94
N GLU A 388 17.70 -34.62 -36.33
CA GLU A 388 17.22 -35.43 -35.21
C GLU A 388 16.89 -34.57 -33.98
N LEU A 389 17.75 -33.62 -33.63
CA LEU A 389 17.52 -32.68 -32.53
C LEU A 389 16.30 -31.79 -32.80
N TYR A 390 16.10 -31.35 -34.04
CA TYR A 390 14.90 -30.60 -34.44
C TYR A 390 13.64 -31.46 -34.28
N ALA A 391 13.67 -32.72 -34.72
CA ALA A 391 12.55 -33.63 -34.55
C ALA A 391 12.20 -33.84 -33.07
N ALA A 392 13.21 -34.07 -32.22
CA ALA A 392 13.02 -34.22 -30.78
C ALA A 392 12.39 -32.97 -30.13
N ALA A 393 12.86 -31.76 -30.50
CA ALA A 393 12.30 -30.51 -29.99
C ALA A 393 10.84 -30.31 -30.43
N LEU A 394 10.49 -30.72 -31.65
CA LEU A 394 9.14 -30.63 -32.20
C LEU A 394 8.19 -31.66 -31.59
N GLU A 395 8.68 -32.87 -31.33
CA GLU A 395 7.94 -33.94 -30.62
C GLU A 395 7.66 -33.55 -29.17
N GLU A 396 8.65 -33.00 -28.45
CA GLU A 396 8.46 -32.43 -27.11
C GLU A 396 7.38 -31.35 -27.13
N ALA A 397 7.49 -30.40 -28.06
CA ALA A 397 6.53 -29.31 -28.19
C ALA A 397 5.11 -29.79 -28.55
N ALA A 398 4.98 -30.88 -29.31
CA ALA A 398 3.70 -31.48 -29.68
C ALA A 398 3.07 -32.32 -28.55
N GLY A 399 3.88 -32.98 -27.70
CA GLY A 399 3.42 -33.93 -26.67
C GLY A 399 3.38 -33.41 -25.22
N SER A 400 4.08 -32.33 -24.91
CA SER A 400 4.27 -31.83 -23.53
C SER A 400 2.97 -31.55 -22.77
N THR A 401 1.94 -31.00 -23.42
CA THR A 401 0.67 -30.67 -22.75
C THR A 401 -0.21 -31.90 -22.51
N ILE A 402 -0.26 -32.83 -23.47
CA ILE A 402 -1.09 -34.04 -23.38
C ILE A 402 -0.51 -35.03 -22.36
N VAL A 403 0.81 -35.15 -22.29
CA VAL A 403 1.50 -36.07 -21.36
C VAL A 403 1.52 -35.48 -19.95
N ALA A 404 1.76 -34.18 -19.77
CA ALA A 404 1.71 -33.54 -18.45
C ALA A 404 0.31 -33.66 -17.82
N ASP A 405 -0.75 -33.40 -18.58
CA ASP A 405 -2.12 -33.52 -18.09
C ASP A 405 -2.49 -34.99 -17.74
N ALA A 406 -2.02 -35.96 -18.53
CA ALA A 406 -2.27 -37.38 -18.27
C ALA A 406 -1.52 -37.89 -17.02
N VAL A 407 -0.25 -37.51 -16.84
CA VAL A 407 0.56 -37.91 -15.69
C VAL A 407 0.07 -37.24 -14.41
N VAL A 408 -0.29 -35.95 -14.47
CA VAL A 408 -0.88 -35.26 -13.32
C VAL A 408 -2.23 -35.88 -12.95
N ALA A 409 -3.04 -36.29 -13.93
CA ALA A 409 -4.30 -36.99 -13.66
C ALA A 409 -4.07 -38.37 -13.02
N GLU A 410 -3.09 -39.16 -13.47
CA GLU A 410 -2.75 -40.45 -12.85
C GLU A 410 -2.17 -40.28 -11.44
N VAL A 411 -1.26 -39.32 -11.22
CA VAL A 411 -0.69 -39.06 -9.89
C VAL A 411 -1.75 -38.55 -8.93
N ALA A 412 -2.68 -37.71 -9.39
CA ALA A 412 -3.83 -37.28 -8.59
C ALA A 412 -4.77 -38.44 -8.26
N HIS A 413 -4.99 -39.36 -9.20
CA HIS A 413 -5.82 -40.55 -8.97
C HIS A 413 -5.16 -41.51 -7.97
N ALA A 414 -3.86 -41.80 -8.14
CA ALA A 414 -3.10 -42.65 -7.23
C ALA A 414 -2.99 -42.03 -5.82
N ALA A 415 -2.79 -40.70 -5.73
CA ALA A 415 -2.76 -39.99 -4.45
C ALA A 415 -4.12 -40.04 -3.72
N ALA A 416 -5.23 -39.98 -4.45
CA ALA A 416 -6.57 -40.15 -3.89
C ALA A 416 -6.82 -41.58 -3.39
N GLU A 417 -6.33 -42.61 -4.09
CA GLU A 417 -6.46 -44.01 -3.68
C GLU A 417 -5.69 -44.34 -2.39
N ILE A 418 -4.57 -43.68 -2.12
CA ILE A 418 -3.80 -43.82 -0.87
C ILE A 418 -4.25 -42.86 0.24
N GLY A 419 -5.36 -42.13 0.04
CA GLY A 419 -5.96 -41.27 1.07
C GLY A 419 -5.24 -39.94 1.31
N VAL A 420 -4.48 -39.45 0.34
CA VAL A 420 -3.82 -38.14 0.45
C VAL A 420 -4.87 -37.04 0.22
N GLU A 421 -5.34 -36.45 1.32
CA GLU A 421 -6.30 -35.36 1.26
C GLU A 421 -5.64 -34.04 0.80
N PRO A 422 -6.35 -33.23 -0.01
CA PRO A 422 -5.88 -31.89 -0.39
C PRO A 422 -5.59 -31.02 0.84
N GLY A 423 -4.41 -30.39 0.88
CA GLY A 423 -3.99 -29.52 1.98
C GLY A 423 -3.17 -30.19 3.07
N THR A 424 -2.88 -31.50 2.95
CA THR A 424 -1.91 -32.18 3.81
C THR A 424 -0.47 -31.76 3.48
N PRO A 425 0.48 -31.83 4.44
CA PRO A 425 1.89 -31.54 4.19
C PRO A 425 2.48 -32.42 3.08
N PHE A 426 2.04 -33.68 2.99
CA PHE A 426 2.45 -34.59 1.94
C PHE A 426 1.89 -34.20 0.57
N ALA A 427 0.63 -33.72 0.48
CA ALA A 427 0.10 -33.17 -0.77
C ALA A 427 0.86 -31.91 -1.22
N GLN A 428 1.28 -31.08 -0.27
CA GLN A 428 2.12 -29.91 -0.57
C GLN A 428 3.52 -30.32 -1.04
N GLU A 429 4.15 -31.28 -0.37
CA GLU A 429 5.45 -31.81 -0.80
C GLU A 429 5.37 -32.50 -2.16
N LEU A 430 4.31 -33.29 -2.42
CA LEU A 430 4.06 -33.89 -3.73
C LEU A 430 3.85 -32.82 -4.81
N THR A 431 3.13 -31.74 -4.50
CA THR A 431 2.95 -30.60 -5.42
C THR A 431 4.30 -29.95 -5.71
N VAL A 432 5.13 -29.69 -4.70
CA VAL A 432 6.47 -29.12 -4.86
C VAL A 432 7.38 -30.04 -5.69
N ARG A 433 7.34 -31.36 -5.43
CA ARG A 433 8.11 -32.36 -6.19
C ARG A 433 7.65 -32.45 -7.64
N LEU A 434 6.34 -32.38 -7.91
CA LEU A 434 5.77 -32.31 -9.26
C LEU A 434 6.14 -31.00 -9.97
N ASP A 435 6.33 -29.92 -9.21
CA ASP A 435 6.82 -28.61 -9.66
C ASP A 435 8.30 -28.65 -10.04
N GLU A 436 9.13 -29.30 -9.21
CA GLU A 436 10.57 -29.50 -9.42
C GLU A 436 10.87 -30.32 -10.68
N VAL A 437 9.99 -31.26 -11.04
CA VAL A 437 10.11 -32.04 -12.29
C VAL A 437 9.36 -31.41 -13.47
N GLY A 438 8.83 -30.19 -13.32
CA GLY A 438 8.20 -29.42 -14.39
C GLY A 438 6.79 -29.87 -14.80
N LEU A 439 6.22 -30.88 -14.14
CA LEU A 439 4.92 -31.47 -14.47
C LEU A 439 3.73 -30.66 -13.96
N ALA A 440 3.90 -29.88 -12.87
CA ALA A 440 2.81 -29.06 -12.32
C ALA A 440 2.60 -27.70 -13.03
N ARG A 441 3.50 -27.29 -13.94
CA ARG A 441 3.63 -25.87 -14.34
C ARG A 441 3.04 -25.47 -15.70
N ASN A 442 2.60 -26.40 -16.55
CA ASN A 442 2.09 -26.10 -17.91
C ASN A 442 2.93 -25.01 -18.63
N GLY A 443 4.25 -25.09 -18.57
CA GLY A 443 5.17 -24.15 -19.24
C GLY A 443 5.27 -22.74 -18.65
N ARG A 444 4.95 -22.50 -17.37
CA ARG A 444 5.13 -21.18 -16.75
C ARG A 444 6.55 -20.96 -16.17
N PRO A 445 7.20 -19.82 -16.47
CA PRO A 445 8.45 -19.36 -15.86
C PRO A 445 8.52 -19.33 -14.33
N GLU A 446 9.71 -19.61 -13.80
CA GLU A 446 10.10 -19.36 -12.41
C GLU A 446 10.35 -17.85 -12.15
N PRO A 447 10.01 -17.28 -10.98
CA PRO A 447 10.34 -15.89 -10.67
C PRO A 447 11.85 -15.69 -10.47
N VAL A 448 12.41 -14.66 -11.12
CA VAL A 448 13.83 -14.26 -11.07
C VAL A 448 14.28 -13.86 -9.65
N PRO A 449 15.47 -14.29 -9.16
CA PRO A 449 16.04 -13.80 -7.91
C PRO A 449 16.66 -12.39 -8.07
N PRO A 450 16.63 -11.54 -7.03
CA PRO A 450 16.96 -10.12 -7.17
C PRO A 450 18.48 -9.86 -7.30
N PRO A 451 18.87 -8.69 -7.85
CA PRO A 451 20.28 -8.30 -8.04
C PRO A 451 21.03 -8.16 -6.72
N SER A 452 22.37 -8.27 -6.76
CA SER A 452 23.26 -8.35 -5.60
C SER A 452 22.91 -7.31 -4.52
N GLU A 453 22.39 -7.82 -3.41
CA GLU A 453 21.80 -7.02 -2.34
C GLU A 453 22.83 -6.23 -1.52
N SER A 454 22.56 -4.94 -1.32
CA SER A 454 23.19 -4.15 -0.25
C SER A 454 23.03 -4.87 1.11
N ARG A 455 23.92 -4.62 2.08
CA ARG A 455 23.81 -5.24 3.43
C ARG A 455 22.44 -5.03 4.10
N LEU A 456 21.69 -3.99 3.73
CA LEU A 456 20.34 -3.69 4.21
C LEU A 456 19.24 -4.52 3.54
N ALA A 457 19.44 -4.96 2.29
CA ALA A 457 18.48 -5.78 1.55
C ALA A 457 18.50 -7.25 2.00
N ARG A 458 19.59 -7.71 2.61
CA ARG A 458 19.70 -9.06 3.22
C ARG A 458 18.81 -9.28 4.44
N VAL A 459 18.32 -8.22 5.06
CA VAL A 459 17.39 -8.32 6.19
C VAL A 459 15.99 -8.52 5.63
N PRO A 460 15.28 -9.60 6.00
CA PRO A 460 13.98 -9.88 5.44
C PRO A 460 12.99 -8.76 5.80
N ILE A 461 12.10 -8.41 4.86
CA ILE A 461 11.15 -7.30 4.99
C ILE A 461 10.31 -7.38 6.29
N TRP A 462 9.92 -8.59 6.71
CA TRP A 462 9.16 -8.78 7.94
C TRP A 462 9.94 -8.30 9.18
N ALA A 463 11.26 -8.42 9.20
CA ALA A 463 12.10 -7.96 10.31
C ALA A 463 12.17 -6.42 10.34
N TRP A 464 12.24 -5.76 9.18
CA TRP A 464 12.13 -4.30 9.10
C TRP A 464 10.77 -3.80 9.58
N LEU A 465 9.68 -4.42 9.15
CA LEU A 465 8.34 -4.05 9.59
C LEU A 465 8.15 -4.30 11.10
N ALA A 466 8.62 -5.44 11.61
CA ALA A 466 8.59 -5.72 13.04
C ALA A 466 9.38 -4.69 13.85
N ALA A 467 10.55 -4.27 13.36
CA ALA A 467 11.35 -3.22 13.98
C ALA A 467 10.63 -1.86 13.96
N ILE A 468 10.02 -1.47 12.85
CA ILE A 468 9.25 -0.21 12.74
C ILE A 468 8.07 -0.22 13.72
N VAL A 469 7.30 -1.31 13.75
CA VAL A 469 6.16 -1.46 14.67
C VAL A 469 6.63 -1.43 16.13
N LEU A 470 7.69 -2.16 16.47
CA LEU A 470 8.22 -2.22 17.83
C LEU A 470 8.74 -0.86 18.29
N VAL A 471 9.58 -0.20 17.50
CA VAL A 471 10.12 1.14 17.83
C VAL A 471 9.00 2.14 17.97
N SER A 472 8.03 2.15 17.04
CA SER A 472 6.85 3.01 17.13
C SER A 472 6.08 2.73 18.41
N ALA A 473 5.72 1.47 18.70
CA ALA A 473 4.93 1.11 19.86
C ALA A 473 5.62 1.48 21.19
N VAL A 474 6.95 1.29 21.29
CA VAL A 474 7.73 1.68 22.48
C VAL A 474 7.73 3.19 22.67
N VAL A 475 7.99 3.96 21.60
CA VAL A 475 7.99 5.44 21.66
C VAL A 475 6.59 5.95 22.02
N ARG A 476 5.54 5.44 21.37
CA ARG A 476 4.15 5.84 21.62
C ARG A 476 3.71 5.47 23.04
N PHE A 477 4.08 4.29 23.53
CA PHE A 477 3.82 3.92 24.91
C PHE A 477 4.53 4.86 25.89
N ALA A 478 5.81 5.18 25.66
CA ALA A 478 6.55 6.11 26.52
C ALA A 478 5.91 7.51 26.58
N LEU A 479 5.48 8.06 25.43
CA LEU A 479 4.76 9.33 25.37
C LEU A 479 3.38 9.23 26.05
N SER A 480 2.64 8.14 25.82
CA SER A 480 1.33 7.89 26.44
C SER A 480 1.37 7.94 27.97
N ARG A 481 2.52 7.66 28.60
CA ARG A 481 2.69 7.74 30.06
C ARG A 481 2.58 9.16 30.61
N ARG A 482 2.81 10.18 29.77
CA ARG A 482 2.67 11.59 30.15
C ARG A 482 1.21 12.03 30.24
N VAL A 483 0.31 11.34 29.55
CA VAL A 483 -1.15 11.53 29.69
C VAL A 483 -1.61 10.86 31.00
N ALA A 484 -1.79 11.69 32.02
CA ALA A 484 -2.02 11.26 33.40
C ALA A 484 -3.48 10.86 33.70
N ALA A 485 -4.45 11.38 32.96
CA ALA A 485 -5.87 11.12 33.11
C ALA A 485 -6.62 11.27 31.78
N PRO A 486 -7.76 10.59 31.60
CA PRO A 486 -8.63 10.84 30.47
C PRO A 486 -9.12 12.30 30.50
N TRP A 487 -9.24 12.90 29.33
CA TRP A 487 -9.61 14.31 29.22
C TRP A 487 -10.45 14.61 27.98
N ILE A 488 -10.41 13.74 26.96
CA ILE A 488 -11.32 13.77 25.82
C ILE A 488 -12.63 13.07 26.24
N MET A 489 -13.36 13.72 27.15
CA MET A 489 -14.65 13.26 27.66
C MET A 489 -15.79 13.72 26.74
N VAL A 490 -16.87 12.95 26.52
CA VAL A 490 -17.36 11.73 27.19
C VAL A 490 -16.86 10.42 26.57
N ASP A 491 -16.18 10.50 25.43
CA ASP A 491 -15.73 9.35 24.64
C ASP A 491 -14.85 8.36 25.44
N GLU A 492 -13.81 8.84 26.12
CA GLU A 492 -12.89 7.97 26.88
C GLU A 492 -13.60 7.20 27.99
N LEU A 493 -14.58 7.83 28.64
CA LEU A 493 -15.40 7.22 29.67
C LEU A 493 -16.27 6.11 29.06
N ILE A 494 -17.01 6.40 27.97
CA ILE A 494 -17.85 5.41 27.26
C ILE A 494 -17.04 4.17 26.90
N TYR A 495 -15.92 4.32 26.18
CA TYR A 495 -15.16 3.16 25.73
C TYR A 495 -14.55 2.38 26.89
N SER A 496 -14.16 3.05 27.97
CA SER A 496 -13.66 2.38 29.18
C SER A 496 -14.77 1.62 29.92
N GLU A 497 -15.97 2.18 30.08
CA GLU A 497 -17.09 1.53 30.76
C GLU A 497 -17.61 0.32 29.96
N LEU A 498 -17.70 0.44 28.64
CA LEU A 498 -18.02 -0.69 27.76
C LEU A 498 -16.99 -1.82 27.87
N ALA A 499 -15.71 -1.49 27.99
CA ALA A 499 -14.65 -2.48 28.15
C ALA A 499 -14.65 -3.13 29.54
N LYS A 500 -14.86 -2.34 30.60
CA LYS A 500 -14.98 -2.81 31.99
C LYS A 500 -16.17 -3.75 32.15
N SER A 501 -17.35 -3.33 31.67
CA SER A 501 -18.58 -4.13 31.74
C SER A 501 -18.46 -5.43 30.94
N PHE A 502 -17.89 -5.39 29.74
CA PHE A 502 -17.66 -6.58 28.93
C PHE A 502 -16.65 -7.53 29.61
N ALA A 503 -15.56 -7.00 30.18
CA ALA A 503 -14.58 -7.80 30.90
C ALA A 503 -15.16 -8.50 32.14
N ALA A 504 -16.12 -7.85 32.83
CA ALA A 504 -16.76 -8.36 34.04
C ALA A 504 -17.96 -9.28 33.78
N THR A 505 -18.80 -8.95 32.80
CA THR A 505 -20.13 -9.56 32.60
C THR A 505 -20.34 -10.20 31.23
N GLY A 506 -19.51 -9.87 30.24
CA GLY A 506 -19.73 -10.23 28.83
C GLY A 506 -20.77 -9.36 28.11
N HIS A 507 -21.34 -8.36 28.79
CA HIS A 507 -22.30 -7.43 28.22
C HIS A 507 -21.73 -6.01 28.14
N PHE A 508 -22.14 -5.26 27.11
CA PHE A 508 -21.81 -3.86 26.91
C PHE A 508 -22.80 -2.97 27.67
N LEU A 509 -22.38 -2.48 28.84
CA LEU A 509 -23.23 -1.72 29.75
C LEU A 509 -22.55 -0.41 30.15
N ILE A 510 -23.34 0.65 30.29
CA ILE A 510 -22.93 1.91 30.92
C ILE A 510 -23.89 2.15 32.07
N ARG A 511 -23.36 2.27 33.31
CA ARG A 511 -24.15 2.46 34.54
C ARG A 511 -25.30 1.44 34.70
N GLY A 512 -25.08 0.21 34.21
CA GLY A 512 -26.04 -0.90 34.28
C GLY A 512 -27.06 -0.97 33.14
N GLU A 513 -27.06 0.00 32.22
CA GLU A 513 -27.98 0.03 31.08
C GLU A 513 -27.29 -0.36 29.78
N HIS A 514 -28.03 -1.03 28.89
CA HIS A 514 -27.57 -1.29 27.52
C HIS A 514 -27.52 0.02 26.75
N HIS A 515 -26.30 0.45 26.44
CA HIS A 515 -26.09 1.63 25.61
C HIS A 515 -25.96 1.20 24.14
N GLY A 516 -26.69 1.89 23.25
CA GLY A 516 -26.76 1.58 21.81
C GLY A 516 -25.43 1.71 21.05
N ALA A 517 -25.46 1.41 19.75
CA ALA A 517 -24.33 1.12 18.84
C ALA A 517 -23.19 2.17 18.80
N TYR A 518 -22.33 2.18 19.82
CA TYR A 518 -20.94 2.61 19.69
C TYR A 518 -20.11 1.40 19.25
N GLY A 519 -19.13 1.60 18.36
CA GLY A 519 -18.34 0.50 17.82
C GLY A 519 -17.73 -0.37 18.94
N PHE A 520 -18.13 -1.64 19.00
CA PHE A 520 -17.82 -2.52 20.13
C PHE A 520 -16.45 -3.20 20.02
N LEU A 521 -15.85 -3.22 18.82
CA LEU A 521 -14.56 -3.88 18.61
C LEU A 521 -13.42 -3.23 19.41
N TYR A 522 -13.44 -1.91 19.56
CA TYR A 522 -12.42 -1.21 20.34
C TYR A 522 -12.52 -1.52 21.85
N PRO A 523 -13.71 -1.42 22.50
CA PRO A 523 -13.90 -1.91 23.87
C PRO A 523 -13.47 -3.36 24.08
N VAL A 524 -13.78 -4.27 23.14
CA VAL A 524 -13.36 -5.68 23.21
C VAL A 524 -11.83 -5.81 23.19
N LEU A 525 -11.15 -5.01 22.35
CA LEU A 525 -9.69 -5.02 22.24
C LEU A 525 -9.01 -4.62 23.56
N ILE A 526 -9.54 -3.64 24.28
CA ILE A 526 -8.96 -3.15 25.54
C ILE A 526 -9.51 -3.85 26.79
N ALA A 527 -10.60 -4.63 26.69
CA ALA A 527 -11.20 -5.39 27.79
C ALA A 527 -10.20 -6.28 28.58
N PRO A 528 -9.21 -6.96 27.95
CA PRO A 528 -8.23 -7.75 28.68
C PRO A 528 -7.43 -6.95 29.71
N ALA A 529 -7.14 -5.67 29.46
CA ALA A 529 -6.43 -4.82 30.41
C ALA A 529 -7.23 -4.64 31.71
N TRP A 530 -8.55 -4.45 31.60
CA TRP A 530 -9.46 -4.30 32.73
C TRP A 530 -9.69 -5.61 33.49
N LYS A 531 -9.58 -6.75 32.81
CA LYS A 531 -9.69 -8.09 33.44
C LYS A 531 -8.45 -8.48 34.22
N VAL A 532 -7.25 -8.18 33.70
CA VAL A 532 -5.97 -8.62 34.27
C VAL A 532 -5.54 -7.74 35.44
N PHE A 533 -5.66 -6.42 35.31
CA PHE A 533 -5.17 -5.48 36.32
C PHE A 533 -6.25 -5.15 37.34
N GLY A 534 -5.89 -5.21 38.64
CA GLY A 534 -6.79 -4.92 39.75
C GLY A 534 -6.95 -3.42 40.03
N SER A 535 -5.89 -2.62 39.83
CA SER A 535 -5.94 -1.16 39.93
C SER A 535 -6.30 -0.55 38.57
N ILE A 536 -7.25 0.39 38.58
CA ILE A 536 -7.68 1.10 37.37
C ILE A 536 -6.54 1.93 36.73
N PRO A 537 -5.74 2.70 37.48
CA PRO A 537 -4.51 3.30 36.99
C PRO A 537 -3.61 2.39 36.13
N ASP A 538 -3.42 1.14 36.56
CA ASP A 538 -2.58 0.16 35.86
C ASP A 538 -3.31 -0.42 34.65
N ALA A 539 -4.61 -0.70 34.78
CA ALA A 539 -5.44 -1.13 33.67
C ALA A 539 -5.49 -0.07 32.55
N TYR A 540 -5.57 1.22 32.90
CA TYR A 540 -5.48 2.33 31.95
C TYR A 540 -4.12 2.38 31.25
N ALA A 541 -3.03 2.18 31.99
CA ALA A 541 -1.69 2.08 31.40
C ALA A 541 -1.59 0.91 30.41
N ALA A 542 -2.11 -0.26 30.78
CA ALA A 542 -2.11 -1.44 29.94
C ALA A 542 -2.99 -1.29 28.69
N ALA A 543 -4.17 -0.65 28.82
CA ALA A 543 -5.02 -0.33 27.68
C ALA A 543 -4.32 0.60 26.68
N LYS A 544 -3.56 1.60 27.16
CA LYS A 544 -2.72 2.46 26.30
C LYS A 544 -1.54 1.72 25.67
N ALA A 545 -0.99 0.71 26.34
CA ALA A 545 0.02 -0.17 25.75
C ALA A 545 -0.57 -0.97 24.57
N ILE A 546 -1.77 -1.55 24.76
CA ILE A 546 -2.51 -2.24 23.69
C ILE A 546 -2.79 -1.27 22.53
N GLY A 547 -3.26 -0.06 22.82
CA GLY A 547 -3.51 0.99 21.83
C GLY A 547 -2.24 1.40 21.07
N SER A 548 -1.12 1.54 21.77
CA SER A 548 0.19 1.87 21.17
C SER A 548 0.64 0.81 20.17
N VAL A 549 0.57 -0.48 20.53
CA VAL A 549 0.89 -1.58 19.61
C VAL A 549 -0.09 -1.61 18.44
N THR A 550 -1.38 -1.50 18.72
CA THR A 550 -2.45 -1.61 17.70
C THR A 550 -2.31 -0.51 16.65
N MET A 551 -2.16 0.74 17.06
CA MET A 551 -2.06 1.86 16.12
C MET A 551 -0.74 1.81 15.35
N SER A 552 0.36 1.35 15.96
CA SER A 552 1.64 1.13 15.28
C SER A 552 1.61 0.02 14.23
N LEU A 553 0.68 -0.95 14.32
CA LEU A 553 0.49 -1.97 13.27
C LEU A 553 0.10 -1.36 11.92
N THR A 554 -0.32 -0.09 11.86
CA THR A 554 -0.61 0.62 10.60
C THR A 554 0.55 0.61 9.61
N ALA A 555 1.80 0.50 10.09
CA ALA A 555 2.97 0.32 9.24
C ALA A 555 2.84 -0.88 8.27
N VAL A 556 2.18 -1.96 8.70
CA VAL A 556 2.04 -3.21 7.91
C VAL A 556 1.13 -3.02 6.69
N PRO A 557 -0.16 -2.65 6.83
CA PRO A 557 -1.00 -2.41 5.66
C PRO A 557 -0.52 -1.21 4.84
N ALA A 558 0.10 -0.18 5.45
CA ALA A 558 0.69 0.93 4.72
C ALA A 558 1.84 0.47 3.81
N TYR A 559 2.73 -0.41 4.29
CA TYR A 559 3.78 -1.01 3.49
C TYR A 559 3.21 -1.79 2.30
N PHE A 560 2.22 -2.67 2.54
CA PHE A 560 1.65 -3.49 1.48
C PHE A 560 0.87 -2.67 0.45
N LEU A 561 0.22 -1.59 0.89
CA LEU A 561 -0.43 -0.62 0.01
C LEU A 561 0.59 0.09 -0.86
N ALA A 562 1.66 0.63 -0.24
CA ALA A 562 2.76 1.29 -0.94
C ALA A 562 3.46 0.35 -1.94
N ARG A 563 3.66 -0.92 -1.57
CA ARG A 563 4.31 -1.93 -2.40
C ARG A 563 3.58 -2.24 -3.70
N ARG A 564 2.29 -1.89 -3.81
CA ARG A 564 1.53 -1.99 -5.06
C ARG A 564 2.02 -1.02 -6.13
N VAL A 565 2.63 0.10 -5.72
CA VAL A 565 2.98 1.23 -6.61
C VAL A 565 4.42 1.73 -6.46
N LEU A 566 5.17 1.20 -5.48
CA LEU A 566 6.55 1.55 -5.15
C LEU A 566 7.45 0.31 -5.01
N ALA A 567 8.75 0.50 -5.16
CA ALA A 567 9.79 -0.46 -4.82
C ALA A 567 9.85 -0.74 -3.29
N PRO A 568 10.55 -1.82 -2.84
CA PRO A 568 10.58 -2.22 -1.43
C PRO A 568 11.09 -1.15 -0.46
N LEU A 569 12.18 -0.44 -0.79
CA LEU A 569 12.77 0.56 0.10
C LEU A 569 11.88 1.81 0.29
N PRO A 570 11.36 2.46 -0.78
CA PRO A 570 10.38 3.54 -0.62
C PRO A 570 9.10 3.08 0.08
N SER A 571 8.69 1.81 -0.08
CA SER A 571 7.54 1.24 0.64
C SER A 571 7.79 1.16 2.15
N LEU A 572 9.01 0.80 2.59
CA LEU A 572 9.39 0.86 4.01
C LEU A 572 9.36 2.30 4.52
N PHE A 573 9.77 3.27 3.70
CA PHE A 573 9.71 4.67 4.08
C PHE A 573 8.28 5.18 4.22
N ALA A 574 7.36 4.75 3.34
CA ALA A 574 5.93 5.00 3.48
C ALA A 574 5.38 4.43 4.81
N ALA A 575 5.81 3.23 5.19
CA ALA A 575 5.42 2.60 6.46
C ALA A 575 5.93 3.39 7.69
N VAL A 576 7.16 3.91 7.64
CA VAL A 576 7.70 4.81 8.68
C VAL A 576 6.88 6.10 8.75
N LEU A 577 6.64 6.76 7.62
CA LEU A 577 5.86 8.00 7.58
C LEU A 577 4.45 7.78 8.16
N ALA A 578 3.80 6.66 7.86
CA ALA A 578 2.47 6.31 8.37
C ALA A 578 2.39 6.18 9.91
N VAL A 579 3.50 5.86 10.60
CA VAL A 579 3.54 5.72 12.07
C VAL A 579 4.23 6.90 12.77
N VAL A 580 4.74 7.87 12.01
CA VAL A 580 5.26 9.15 12.53
C VAL A 580 4.24 10.27 12.43
N VAL A 581 3.14 10.06 11.69
CA VAL A 581 1.98 10.95 11.62
C VAL A 581 1.60 11.53 13.01
N PRO A 582 1.32 12.84 13.14
CA PRO A 582 1.12 13.49 14.44
C PRO A 582 -0.05 12.91 15.25
N SER A 583 -1.14 12.51 14.59
CA SER A 583 -2.32 11.92 15.24
C SER A 583 -2.06 10.59 15.95
N MET A 584 -0.87 10.01 15.84
CA MET A 584 -0.45 8.90 16.69
C MET A 584 -0.43 9.25 18.20
N VAL A 585 -0.56 10.52 18.58
CA VAL A 585 -0.78 10.97 19.97
C VAL A 585 -2.06 10.42 20.59
N TYR A 586 -3.06 10.02 19.80
CA TYR A 586 -4.28 9.36 20.30
C TYR A 586 -4.02 8.00 20.96
N THR A 587 -2.82 7.41 20.79
CA THR A 587 -2.38 6.27 21.61
C THR A 587 -2.26 6.60 23.11
N GLY A 588 -2.19 7.90 23.44
CA GLY A 588 -2.25 8.45 24.78
C GLY A 588 -3.63 8.41 25.44
N THR A 589 -4.70 8.15 24.68
CA THR A 589 -6.09 8.21 25.13
C THR A 589 -6.84 6.91 24.80
N LEU A 590 -8.06 6.73 25.30
CA LEU A 590 -8.90 5.54 25.00
C LEU A 590 -9.87 5.78 23.84
N MET A 591 -9.33 5.94 22.64
CA MET A 591 -10.06 6.38 21.47
C MET A 591 -10.15 5.31 20.38
N THR A 592 -11.29 5.23 19.67
CA THR A 592 -11.51 4.27 18.56
C THR A 592 -10.52 4.42 17.41
N GLU A 593 -9.98 5.62 17.24
CA GLU A 593 -8.93 6.04 16.31
C GLU A 593 -7.76 5.05 16.30
N THR A 594 -7.41 4.53 17.48
CA THR A 594 -6.27 3.62 17.67
C THR A 594 -6.43 2.29 16.94
N LEU A 595 -7.67 1.78 16.81
CA LEU A 595 -8.01 0.58 16.04
C LEU A 595 -8.51 0.95 14.63
N PHE A 596 -9.21 2.07 14.48
CA PHE A 596 -9.80 2.48 13.22
C PHE A 596 -8.74 2.87 12.18
N TYR A 597 -7.65 3.53 12.60
CA TYR A 597 -6.58 3.93 11.68
C TYR A 597 -5.93 2.76 10.92
N PRO A 598 -5.42 1.69 11.58
CA PRO A 598 -4.89 0.53 10.86
C PRO A 598 -5.96 -0.17 10.01
N LEU A 599 -7.20 -0.26 10.49
CA LEU A 599 -8.31 -0.86 9.74
C LEU A 599 -8.65 -0.05 8.47
N PHE A 600 -8.64 1.28 8.54
CA PHE A 600 -8.86 2.14 7.39
C PHE A 600 -7.79 1.94 6.31
N VAL A 601 -6.52 1.81 6.71
CA VAL A 601 -5.44 1.51 5.76
C VAL A 601 -5.58 0.08 5.20
N CYS A 602 -6.06 -0.88 5.99
CA CYS A 602 -6.46 -2.20 5.48
C CYS A 602 -7.62 -2.11 4.46
N VAL A 603 -8.61 -1.25 4.68
CA VAL A 603 -9.68 -0.98 3.70
C VAL A 603 -9.09 -0.41 2.41
N ALA A 604 -8.19 0.57 2.50
CA ALA A 604 -7.53 1.14 1.34
C ALA A 604 -6.73 0.08 0.55
N LEU A 605 -5.99 -0.78 1.25
CA LEU A 605 -5.28 -1.92 0.65
C LEU A 605 -6.25 -2.90 -0.01
N ALA A 606 -7.30 -3.32 0.68
CA ALA A 606 -8.31 -4.23 0.15
C ALA A 606 -9.02 -3.64 -1.08
N LEU A 607 -9.28 -2.33 -1.08
CA LEU A 607 -9.88 -1.60 -2.20
C LEU A 607 -8.95 -1.61 -3.41
N VAL A 608 -7.67 -1.28 -3.23
CA VAL A 608 -6.67 -1.35 -4.30
C VAL A 608 -6.57 -2.78 -4.85
N LEU A 609 -6.49 -3.79 -3.99
CA LEU A 609 -6.43 -5.20 -4.41
C LEU A 609 -7.68 -5.65 -5.19
N ALA A 610 -8.87 -5.19 -4.78
CA ALA A 610 -10.12 -5.47 -5.48
C ALA A 610 -10.20 -4.76 -6.84
N LEU A 611 -9.71 -3.52 -6.93
CA LEU A 611 -9.68 -2.76 -8.18
C LEU A 611 -8.65 -3.32 -9.19
N GLU A 612 -7.50 -3.81 -8.72
CA GLU A 612 -6.49 -4.44 -9.57
C GLU A 612 -6.95 -5.76 -10.18
N ARG A 613 -7.58 -6.61 -9.37
CA ARG A 613 -8.15 -7.91 -9.80
C ARG A 613 -9.54 -8.11 -9.19
N PRO A 614 -10.62 -7.84 -9.95
CA PRO A 614 -11.99 -7.80 -9.44
C PRO A 614 -12.61 -9.20 -9.28
N THR A 615 -12.00 -10.05 -8.46
CA THR A 615 -12.55 -11.38 -8.12
C THR A 615 -13.62 -11.26 -7.03
N ALA A 616 -14.59 -12.19 -7.00
CA ALA A 616 -15.63 -12.22 -5.97
C ALA A 616 -15.03 -12.27 -4.56
N VAL A 617 -13.97 -13.07 -4.35
CA VAL A 617 -13.27 -13.19 -3.07
C VAL A 617 -12.71 -11.85 -2.59
N ARG A 618 -12.05 -11.08 -3.48
CA ARG A 618 -11.50 -9.76 -3.10
C ARG A 618 -12.59 -8.71 -2.86
N GLN A 619 -13.69 -8.77 -3.60
CA GLN A 619 -14.85 -7.90 -3.38
C GLN A 619 -15.51 -8.19 -2.02
N LEU A 620 -15.69 -9.48 -1.69
CA LEU A 620 -16.21 -9.90 -0.38
C LEU A 620 -15.23 -9.60 0.76
N ALA A 621 -13.94 -9.77 0.55
CA ALA A 621 -12.91 -9.40 1.54
C ALA A 621 -12.91 -7.89 1.82
N LEU A 622 -12.99 -7.04 0.78
CA LEU A 622 -13.15 -5.60 0.94
C LEU A 622 -14.39 -5.26 1.78
N LEU A 623 -15.54 -5.85 1.44
CA LEU A 623 -16.79 -5.66 2.20
C LEU A 623 -16.67 -6.14 3.65
N GLY A 624 -15.99 -7.27 3.89
CA GLY A 624 -15.71 -7.79 5.23
C GLY A 624 -14.85 -6.84 6.06
N VAL A 625 -13.77 -6.29 5.49
CA VAL A 625 -12.92 -5.31 6.19
C VAL A 625 -13.67 -4.00 6.42
N CYS A 626 -14.50 -3.54 5.47
CA CYS A 626 -15.38 -2.38 5.67
C CYS A 626 -16.39 -2.61 6.81
N LEU A 627 -16.95 -3.82 6.93
CA LEU A 627 -17.82 -4.18 8.04
C LEU A 627 -17.06 -4.12 9.37
N VAL A 628 -15.86 -4.70 9.46
CA VAL A 628 -15.02 -4.62 10.67
C VAL A 628 -14.68 -3.16 11.02
N ALA A 629 -14.41 -2.32 10.03
CA ALA A 629 -14.19 -0.88 10.23
C ALA A 629 -15.46 -0.20 10.79
N TYR A 630 -16.65 -0.52 10.26
CA TYR A 630 -17.93 -0.01 10.75
C TYR A 630 -18.26 -0.47 12.18
N LEU A 631 -17.97 -1.73 12.52
CA LEU A 631 -18.14 -2.27 13.87
C LEU A 631 -17.12 -1.70 14.87
N THR A 632 -16.05 -1.07 14.39
CA THR A 632 -15.10 -0.31 15.20
C THR A 632 -15.56 1.13 15.38
N ARG A 633 -16.09 1.74 14.32
CA ARG A 633 -16.56 3.13 14.32
C ARG A 633 -17.67 3.33 13.30
N THR A 634 -18.81 3.86 13.73
CA THR A 634 -19.99 4.08 12.87
C THR A 634 -19.74 5.05 11.70
N GLN A 635 -18.79 5.99 11.87
CA GLN A 635 -18.28 6.87 10.80
C GLN A 635 -17.80 6.08 9.56
N ALA A 636 -17.40 4.82 9.70
CA ALA A 636 -16.99 4.01 8.55
C ALA A 636 -18.12 3.76 7.52
N VAL A 637 -19.36 4.16 7.81
CA VAL A 637 -20.46 4.14 6.83
C VAL A 637 -20.10 4.89 5.54
N VAL A 638 -19.26 5.92 5.62
CA VAL A 638 -18.72 6.65 4.46
C VAL A 638 -17.91 5.80 3.48
N LEU A 639 -17.39 4.65 3.94
CA LEU A 639 -16.69 3.71 3.09
C LEU A 639 -17.61 3.12 2.03
N VAL A 640 -18.92 3.01 2.28
CA VAL A 640 -19.90 2.47 1.32
C VAL A 640 -19.93 3.29 0.02
N PRO A 641 -20.23 4.60 0.03
CA PRO A 641 -20.16 5.39 -1.18
C PRO A 641 -18.72 5.47 -1.73
N ALA A 642 -17.69 5.48 -0.87
CA ALA A 642 -16.30 5.51 -1.32
C ALA A 642 -15.88 4.28 -2.13
N ILE A 643 -16.21 3.07 -1.69
CA ILE A 643 -15.90 1.84 -2.45
C ILE A 643 -16.81 1.69 -3.67
N ALA A 644 -18.03 2.24 -3.63
CA ALA A 644 -18.95 2.23 -4.76
C ALA A 644 -18.50 3.17 -5.89
N THR A 645 -17.90 4.32 -5.59
CA THR A 645 -17.44 5.26 -6.62
C THR A 645 -16.05 4.96 -7.18
N ALA A 646 -15.20 4.22 -6.45
CA ALA A 646 -13.83 3.94 -6.88
C ALA A 646 -13.73 3.16 -8.22
N PRO A 647 -14.56 2.14 -8.51
CA PRO A 647 -14.59 1.49 -9.82
C PRO A 647 -14.93 2.44 -10.98
N PHE A 648 -15.80 3.42 -10.75
CA PHE A 648 -16.15 4.41 -11.77
C PHE A 648 -15.02 5.42 -11.98
N ALA A 649 -14.36 5.86 -10.91
CA ALA A 649 -13.17 6.71 -11.00
C ALA A 649 -12.06 6.02 -11.82
N LEU A 650 -11.85 4.71 -11.60
CA LEU A 650 -10.91 3.91 -12.38
C LEU A 650 -11.36 3.77 -13.84
N ALA A 651 -12.63 3.47 -14.11
CA ALA A 651 -13.15 3.36 -15.47
C ALA A 651 -12.99 4.68 -16.26
N LEU A 652 -13.18 5.83 -15.59
CA LEU A 652 -12.95 7.15 -16.18
C LEU A 652 -11.47 7.39 -16.50
N ALA A 653 -10.56 6.94 -15.62
CA ALA A 653 -9.11 6.98 -15.86
C ALA A 653 -8.68 6.06 -17.02
N ASP A 654 -9.36 4.92 -17.20
CA ASP A 654 -9.09 3.91 -18.23
C ASP A 654 -9.85 4.13 -19.56
N ARG A 655 -10.68 5.17 -19.67
CA ARG A 655 -11.59 5.41 -20.82
C ARG A 655 -12.53 4.23 -21.13
N GLN A 656 -12.93 3.49 -20.10
CA GLN A 656 -13.88 2.39 -20.24
C GLN A 656 -15.32 2.88 -20.03
N HIS A 657 -16.28 2.20 -20.65
CA HIS A 657 -17.70 2.48 -20.40
C HIS A 657 -18.08 2.14 -18.95
N LEU A 658 -18.84 3.02 -18.29
CA LEU A 658 -19.31 2.83 -16.90
C LEU A 658 -20.09 1.52 -16.70
N ARG A 659 -20.79 1.04 -17.74
CA ARG A 659 -21.50 -0.25 -17.72
C ARG A 659 -20.55 -1.45 -17.57
N ALA A 660 -19.33 -1.34 -18.08
CA ALA A 660 -18.31 -2.37 -17.89
C ALA A 660 -17.89 -2.45 -16.42
N ALA A 661 -17.71 -1.30 -15.75
CA ALA A 661 -17.41 -1.26 -14.31
C ALA A 661 -18.51 -1.93 -13.46
N LEU A 662 -19.78 -1.65 -13.75
CA LEU A 662 -20.91 -2.30 -13.05
C LEU A 662 -20.89 -3.83 -13.18
N ARG A 663 -20.60 -4.36 -14.38
CA ARG A 663 -20.54 -5.81 -14.61
C ARG A 663 -19.35 -6.45 -13.90
N THR A 664 -18.18 -5.83 -14.01
CA THR A 664 -16.92 -6.30 -13.41
C THR A 664 -16.99 -6.35 -11.88
N PHE A 665 -17.69 -5.39 -11.25
CA PHE A 665 -17.87 -5.31 -9.80
C PHE A 665 -19.30 -5.68 -9.36
N SER A 666 -19.95 -6.59 -10.10
CA SER A 666 -21.34 -6.98 -9.85
C SER A 666 -21.58 -7.60 -8.47
N VAL A 667 -20.59 -8.30 -7.90
CA VAL A 667 -20.68 -8.85 -6.53
C VAL A 667 -20.73 -7.73 -5.49
N LEU A 668 -19.82 -6.74 -5.61
CA LEU A 668 -19.82 -5.55 -4.76
C LEU A 668 -21.17 -4.84 -4.80
N TYR A 669 -21.65 -4.49 -6.00
CA TYR A 669 -22.92 -3.79 -6.13
C TYR A 669 -24.13 -4.64 -5.71
N GLY A 670 -24.09 -5.96 -5.97
CA GLY A 670 -25.13 -6.89 -5.55
C GLY A 670 -25.25 -6.97 -4.02
N VAL A 671 -24.12 -7.11 -3.32
CA VAL A 671 -24.12 -7.15 -1.85
C VAL A 671 -24.51 -5.80 -1.26
N LEU A 672 -24.01 -4.68 -1.80
CA LEU A 672 -24.42 -3.35 -1.37
C LEU A 672 -25.92 -3.11 -1.56
N ALA A 673 -26.49 -3.53 -2.70
CA ALA A 673 -27.92 -3.43 -2.95
C ALA A 673 -28.73 -4.28 -1.95
N VAL A 674 -28.32 -5.52 -1.69
CA VAL A 674 -28.97 -6.39 -0.70
C VAL A 674 -28.87 -5.80 0.71
N ALA A 675 -27.71 -5.23 1.08
CA ALA A 675 -27.52 -4.59 2.38
C ALA A 675 -28.42 -3.36 2.56
N VAL A 676 -28.51 -2.49 1.55
CA VAL A 676 -29.38 -1.30 1.57
C VAL A 676 -30.85 -1.70 1.64
N VAL A 677 -31.30 -2.63 0.79
CA VAL A 677 -32.70 -3.12 0.80
C VAL A 677 -33.02 -3.82 2.12
N GLY A 678 -32.12 -4.66 2.62
CA GLY A 678 -32.28 -5.37 3.88
C GLY A 678 -32.38 -4.41 5.06
N ALA A 679 -31.54 -3.37 5.13
CA ALA A 679 -31.59 -2.36 6.17
C ALA A 679 -32.93 -1.59 6.16
N ILE A 680 -33.40 -1.19 4.97
CA ILE A 680 -34.70 -0.52 4.80
C ILE A 680 -35.84 -1.43 5.26
N VAL A 681 -35.85 -2.70 4.84
CA VAL A 681 -36.90 -3.66 5.22
C VAL A 681 -36.91 -3.93 6.72
N VAL A 682 -35.74 -4.08 7.35
CA VAL A 682 -35.62 -4.32 8.80
C VAL A 682 -36.10 -3.13 9.60
N GLU A 683 -35.72 -1.90 9.24
CA GLU A 683 -36.17 -0.71 9.98
C GLU A 683 -37.67 -0.44 9.77
N LEU A 684 -38.19 -0.61 8.56
CA LEU A 684 -39.63 -0.54 8.31
C LEU A 684 -40.41 -1.60 9.11
N ALA A 685 -39.88 -2.83 9.21
CA ALA A 685 -40.49 -3.90 10.02
C ALA A 685 -40.44 -3.60 11.53
N ARG A 686 -39.46 -2.81 11.99
CA ARG A 686 -39.36 -2.32 13.36
C ARG A 686 -40.23 -1.08 13.64
N GLY A 687 -40.98 -0.60 12.65
CA GLY A 687 -41.77 0.63 12.74
C GLY A 687 -40.90 1.89 12.87
N LYS A 688 -39.63 1.80 12.47
CA LYS A 688 -38.63 2.86 12.55
C LYS A 688 -38.39 3.51 11.19
N SER A 689 -37.80 4.70 11.21
CA SER A 689 -37.46 5.41 10.00
C SER A 689 -36.28 4.73 9.31
N PRO A 690 -36.22 4.67 7.96
CA PRO A 690 -35.03 4.21 7.25
C PRO A 690 -33.74 4.97 7.63
N TYR A 691 -33.86 6.19 8.18
CA TYR A 691 -32.75 7.00 8.68
C TYR A 691 -32.20 6.52 10.03
N ASP A 692 -32.91 5.65 10.76
CA ASP A 692 -32.45 5.10 12.03
C ASP A 692 -31.33 4.06 11.85
N VAL A 693 -31.10 3.58 10.61
CA VAL A 693 -29.95 2.72 10.23
C VAL A 693 -28.60 3.38 10.55
N PHE A 694 -28.54 4.71 10.57
CA PHE A 694 -27.30 5.46 10.84
C PHE A 694 -26.93 5.51 12.33
N GLY A 695 -27.70 4.87 13.22
CA GLY A 695 -27.37 4.76 14.65
C GLY A 695 -27.30 6.12 15.33
N SER A 696 -26.22 6.39 16.07
CA SER A 696 -25.98 7.69 16.72
C SER A 696 -25.87 8.88 15.75
N TYR A 697 -25.67 8.62 14.45
CA TYR A 697 -25.70 9.65 13.41
C TYR A 697 -27.11 9.92 12.87
N SER A 698 -28.18 9.26 13.34
CA SER A 698 -29.56 9.55 12.92
C SER A 698 -29.98 11.01 13.15
N VAL A 699 -29.33 11.70 14.09
CA VAL A 699 -29.48 13.15 14.36
C VAL A 699 -29.18 13.98 13.10
N THR A 700 -28.27 13.52 12.23
CA THR A 700 -27.99 14.19 10.95
C THR A 700 -29.20 14.18 10.02
N GLY A 701 -30.01 13.13 10.00
CA GLY A 701 -31.19 13.03 9.13
C GLY A 701 -32.30 14.04 9.45
N HIS A 702 -32.30 14.62 10.65
CA HIS A 702 -33.29 15.60 11.11
C HIS A 702 -32.79 17.05 11.09
N THR A 703 -31.54 17.29 10.66
CA THR A 703 -30.92 18.61 10.66
C THR A 703 -30.96 19.23 9.25
N HIS A 704 -31.33 20.51 9.13
CA HIS A 704 -31.33 21.21 7.84
C HIS A 704 -29.91 21.60 7.43
N TYR A 705 -29.42 21.06 6.31
CA TYR A 705 -28.11 21.41 5.75
C TYR A 705 -28.22 22.43 4.63
N ASN A 706 -27.38 23.45 4.69
CA ASN A 706 -27.22 24.42 3.60
C ASN A 706 -26.00 24.03 2.75
N ALA A 707 -26.21 23.86 1.44
CA ALA A 707 -25.14 23.46 0.51
C ALA A 707 -23.96 24.45 0.49
N GLY A 708 -24.20 25.75 0.68
CA GLY A 708 -23.15 26.76 0.76
C GLY A 708 -22.27 26.60 1.99
N ASP A 709 -22.88 26.25 3.13
CA ASP A 709 -22.16 26.02 4.38
C ASP A 709 -21.35 24.74 4.34
N VAL A 710 -21.91 23.65 3.79
CA VAL A 710 -21.19 22.39 3.56
C VAL A 710 -19.98 22.62 2.63
N LEU A 711 -20.14 23.39 1.54
CA LEU A 711 -19.03 23.68 0.63
C LEU A 711 -17.93 24.51 1.31
N ARG A 712 -18.30 25.50 2.11
CA ARG A 712 -17.34 26.30 2.89
C ARG A 712 -16.56 25.42 3.86
N TRP A 713 -17.23 24.57 4.62
CA TRP A 713 -16.58 23.63 5.53
C TRP A 713 -15.74 22.59 4.79
N LEU A 714 -16.15 22.16 3.59
CA LEU A 714 -15.36 21.27 2.74
C LEU A 714 -14.01 21.91 2.38
N VAL A 715 -14.00 23.20 2.02
CA VAL A 715 -12.76 23.94 1.74
C VAL A 715 -11.90 24.06 3.00
N TYR A 716 -12.48 24.35 4.17
CA TYR A 716 -11.73 24.41 5.43
C TYR A 716 -11.10 23.06 5.80
N HIS A 717 -11.81 21.95 5.59
CA HIS A 717 -11.28 20.61 5.87
C HIS A 717 -10.18 20.20 4.87
N LEU A 718 -10.33 20.55 3.58
CA LEU A 718 -9.26 20.35 2.60
C LEU A 718 -8.02 21.19 2.94
N ALA A 719 -8.20 22.43 3.38
CA ALA A 719 -7.11 23.28 3.82
C ALA A 719 -6.43 22.75 5.10
N GLY A 720 -7.23 22.28 6.06
CA GLY A 720 -6.73 21.61 7.27
C GLY A 720 -5.93 20.35 6.93
N LEU A 721 -6.41 19.51 6.00
CA LEU A 721 -5.71 18.31 5.53
C LEU A 721 -4.39 18.66 4.84
N ASP A 722 -4.40 19.67 3.98
CA ASP A 722 -3.20 20.12 3.26
C ASP A 722 -2.12 20.65 4.24
N LEU A 723 -2.54 21.50 5.18
CA LEU A 723 -1.68 22.01 6.25
C LEU A 723 -1.13 20.88 7.12
N TYR A 724 -1.99 19.94 7.53
CA TYR A 724 -1.61 18.78 8.31
C TYR A 724 -0.51 17.97 7.61
N LEU A 725 -0.65 17.71 6.31
CA LEU A 725 0.30 16.94 5.51
C LEU A 725 1.61 17.69 5.20
N GLY A 726 1.70 18.98 5.53
CA GLY A 726 2.86 19.81 5.20
C GLY A 726 2.94 20.16 3.70
N ILE A 727 1.80 20.35 3.03
CA ILE A 727 1.64 20.86 1.65
C ILE A 727 2.11 19.91 0.52
N LEU A 728 3.31 19.36 0.64
CA LEU A 728 3.97 18.58 -0.42
C LEU A 728 3.20 17.31 -0.82
N PRO A 729 2.67 16.49 0.12
CA PRO A 729 1.92 15.29 -0.24
C PRO A 729 0.60 15.59 -0.96
N PHE A 730 -0.07 16.68 -0.59
CA PHE A 730 -1.31 17.12 -1.22
C PHE A 730 -1.07 17.56 -2.67
N ALA A 731 -0.05 18.41 -2.88
CA ALA A 731 0.37 18.83 -4.21
C ALA A 731 0.74 17.64 -5.11
N ALA A 732 1.45 16.64 -4.56
CA ALA A 732 1.81 15.43 -5.30
C ALA A 732 0.57 14.62 -5.76
N LEU A 733 -0.43 14.43 -4.89
CA LEU A 733 -1.66 13.74 -5.28
C LEU A 733 -2.45 14.52 -6.34
N LEU A 734 -2.48 15.86 -6.28
CA LEU A 734 -3.09 16.69 -7.32
C LEU A 734 -2.40 16.50 -8.69
N VAL A 735 -1.06 16.49 -8.72
CA VAL A 735 -0.30 16.24 -9.96
C VAL A 735 -0.63 14.86 -10.51
N LEU A 736 -0.59 13.82 -9.67
CA LEU A 736 -0.91 12.45 -10.09
C LEU A 736 -2.36 12.32 -10.58
N THR A 737 -3.30 13.03 -9.97
CA THR A 737 -4.70 13.04 -10.39
C THR A 737 -4.87 13.73 -11.74
N ALA A 738 -4.26 14.90 -11.92
CA ALA A 738 -4.32 15.64 -13.18
C ALA A 738 -3.62 14.90 -14.34
N THR A 739 -2.61 14.09 -14.01
CA THR A 739 -1.86 13.27 -14.96
C THR A 739 -2.30 11.80 -14.95
N VAL A 740 -3.43 11.46 -14.32
CA VAL A 740 -3.81 10.06 -14.05
C VAL A 740 -3.79 9.19 -15.31
N ARG A 741 -4.12 9.76 -16.47
CA ARG A 741 -4.15 9.04 -17.76
C ARG A 741 -2.78 8.66 -18.31
N THR A 742 -1.72 9.35 -17.89
CA THR A 742 -0.34 9.04 -18.29
C THR A 742 0.34 8.09 -17.29
N LEU A 743 -0.33 7.73 -16.20
CA LEU A 743 0.20 6.83 -15.19
C LEU A 743 0.05 5.36 -15.60
N ASP A 744 1.00 4.55 -15.15
CA ASP A 744 0.91 3.10 -15.19
C ASP A 744 -0.35 2.59 -14.47
N ARG A 745 -0.86 1.42 -14.86
CA ARG A 745 -2.13 0.90 -14.34
C ARG A 745 -2.14 0.77 -12.81
N PRO A 746 -1.10 0.26 -12.12
CA PRO A 746 -1.07 0.23 -10.66
C PRO A 746 -1.26 1.61 -10.01
N ALA A 747 -0.58 2.65 -10.51
CA ALA A 747 -0.78 4.01 -10.01
C ALA A 747 -2.17 4.56 -10.29
N ARG A 748 -2.77 4.27 -11.46
CA ARG A 748 -4.15 4.67 -11.76
C ARG A 748 -5.14 4.07 -10.76
N VAL A 749 -4.97 2.78 -10.44
CA VAL A 749 -5.80 2.11 -9.43
C VAL A 749 -5.63 2.76 -8.06
N PHE A 750 -4.38 3.00 -7.65
CA PHE A 750 -4.08 3.66 -6.38
C PHE A 750 -4.67 5.07 -6.28
N VAL A 751 -4.54 5.89 -7.34
CA VAL A 751 -5.11 7.25 -7.39
C VAL A 751 -6.64 7.20 -7.34
N ALA A 752 -7.27 6.29 -8.09
CA ALA A 752 -8.74 6.13 -8.07
C ALA A 752 -9.25 5.75 -6.67
N ALA A 753 -8.59 4.80 -5.98
CA ALA A 753 -8.92 4.44 -4.60
C ALA A 753 -8.71 5.62 -3.65
N SER A 754 -7.57 6.30 -3.75
CA SER A 754 -7.19 7.39 -2.85
C SER A 754 -8.12 8.59 -2.95
N LEU A 755 -8.48 8.98 -4.17
CA LEU A 755 -9.43 10.06 -4.42
C LEU A 755 -10.82 9.72 -3.89
N SER A 756 -11.29 8.50 -4.15
CA SER A 756 -12.62 8.08 -3.72
C SER A 756 -12.75 8.06 -2.20
N LEU A 757 -11.77 7.48 -1.50
CA LEU A 757 -11.74 7.47 -0.04
C LEU A 757 -11.64 8.88 0.55
N THR A 758 -10.79 9.73 -0.02
CA THR A 758 -10.57 11.09 0.49
C THR A 758 -11.80 11.97 0.28
N VAL A 759 -12.38 11.99 -0.93
CA VAL A 759 -13.52 12.85 -1.25
C VAL A 759 -14.70 12.56 -0.35
N TRP A 760 -15.06 11.28 -0.18
CA TRP A 760 -16.21 10.92 0.63
C TRP A 760 -15.98 11.15 2.12
N LEU A 761 -14.80 10.82 2.64
CA LEU A 761 -14.48 11.05 4.05
C LEU A 761 -14.48 12.55 4.39
N VAL A 762 -13.82 13.38 3.58
CA VAL A 762 -13.80 14.84 3.81
C VAL A 762 -15.19 15.44 3.65
N LEU A 763 -16.01 14.93 2.72
CA LEU A 763 -17.40 15.39 2.54
C LEU A 763 -18.30 15.04 3.73
N GLU A 764 -18.22 13.80 4.25
CA GLU A 764 -18.96 13.40 5.46
C GLU A 764 -18.60 14.32 6.63
N VAL A 765 -17.29 14.50 6.88
CA VAL A 765 -16.82 15.29 8.00
C VAL A 765 -17.17 16.77 7.84
N ALA A 766 -17.06 17.33 6.63
CA ALA A 766 -17.49 18.71 6.35
C ALA A 766 -19.01 18.90 6.53
N THR A 767 -19.81 17.90 6.17
CA THR A 767 -21.26 17.92 6.36
C THR A 767 -21.60 17.92 7.86
N PHE A 768 -20.94 17.06 8.63
CA PHE A 768 -21.07 17.02 10.09
C PHE A 768 -20.67 18.36 10.72
N ALA A 769 -19.53 18.91 10.33
CA ALA A 769 -19.03 20.17 10.88
C ALA A 769 -19.94 21.36 10.56
N SER A 770 -20.61 21.35 9.40
CA SER A 770 -21.47 22.45 8.98
C SER A 770 -22.71 22.68 9.85
N ALA A 771 -23.14 21.68 10.61
CA ALA A 771 -24.39 21.77 11.38
C ALA A 771 -24.26 21.37 12.86
N ILE A 772 -23.33 20.46 13.19
CA ILE A 772 -23.27 19.85 14.53
C ILE A 772 -22.03 20.34 15.30
N SER A 773 -20.89 20.51 14.61
CA SER A 773 -19.62 20.84 15.25
C SER A 773 -18.80 21.81 14.37
N PRO A 774 -19.00 23.14 14.50
CA PRO A 774 -18.42 24.13 13.60
C PRO A 774 -16.91 24.33 13.83
N ARG A 775 -16.10 23.31 13.55
CA ARG A 775 -14.63 23.29 13.62
C ARG A 775 -14.04 22.34 12.56
N ILE A 776 -12.72 22.39 12.38
CA ILE A 776 -12.01 21.45 11.51
C ILE A 776 -11.78 20.14 12.27
N GLU A 777 -12.50 19.10 11.88
CA GLU A 777 -12.50 17.80 12.55
C GLU A 777 -11.38 16.87 12.01
N GLU A 778 -10.12 17.28 12.16
CA GLU A 778 -8.92 16.55 11.68
C GLU A 778 -8.87 15.11 12.22
N ARG A 779 -9.24 14.94 13.48
CA ARG A 779 -9.43 13.66 14.17
C ARG A 779 -10.24 12.64 13.35
N ASN A 780 -11.18 13.13 12.52
CA ASN A 780 -12.12 12.28 11.78
C ASN A 780 -11.67 11.98 10.35
N PHE A 781 -10.63 12.63 9.82
CA PHE A 781 -10.18 12.38 8.45
C PHE A 781 -8.68 12.14 8.27
N PHE A 782 -7.83 12.28 9.31
CA PHE A 782 -6.38 12.06 9.20
C PHE A 782 -5.99 10.65 8.67
N TYR A 783 -6.91 9.68 8.71
CA TYR A 783 -6.74 8.32 8.21
C TYR A 783 -6.29 8.23 6.74
N VAL A 784 -6.56 9.26 5.94
CA VAL A 784 -6.10 9.32 4.53
C VAL A 784 -4.63 9.69 4.39
N ALA A 785 -3.95 10.15 5.45
CA ALA A 785 -2.58 10.63 5.36
C ALA A 785 -1.61 9.63 4.71
N PRO A 786 -1.64 8.31 5.00
CA PRO A 786 -0.80 7.33 4.30
C PRO A 786 -0.99 7.32 2.78
N LEU A 787 -2.18 7.65 2.28
CA LEU A 787 -2.47 7.73 0.84
C LEU A 787 -1.72 8.90 0.21
N PHE A 788 -1.74 10.07 0.85
CA PHE A 788 -1.02 11.24 0.38
C PHE A 788 0.51 11.07 0.49
N LEU A 789 0.99 10.49 1.58
CA LEU A 789 2.41 10.21 1.79
C LEU A 789 2.92 9.21 0.74
N THR A 790 2.13 8.18 0.44
CA THR A 790 2.43 7.23 -0.65
C THR A 790 2.39 7.94 -2.01
N ALA A 791 1.44 8.84 -2.24
CA ALA A 791 1.36 9.64 -3.48
C ALA A 791 2.62 10.50 -3.71
N LEU A 792 3.17 11.12 -2.66
CA LEU A 792 4.44 11.86 -2.74
C LEU A 792 5.59 10.96 -3.21
N LEU A 793 5.71 9.78 -2.61
CA LEU A 793 6.76 8.81 -2.97
C LEU A 793 6.53 8.25 -4.39
N VAL A 794 5.28 8.04 -4.80
CA VAL A 794 4.89 7.59 -6.15
C VAL A 794 5.32 8.61 -7.20
N TRP A 795 5.16 9.90 -6.91
CA TRP A 795 5.62 10.98 -7.77
C TRP A 795 7.15 11.06 -7.84
N ILE A 796 7.85 10.86 -6.72
CA ILE A 796 9.33 10.80 -6.67
C ILE A 796 9.89 9.62 -7.46
N GLU A 797 9.36 8.41 -7.25
CA GLU A 797 9.86 7.19 -7.90
C GLU A 797 9.65 7.22 -9.43
N ARG A 798 8.65 7.96 -9.90
CA ARG A 798 8.38 8.22 -11.32
C ARG A 798 9.24 9.35 -11.92
N GLY A 799 10.25 9.82 -11.20
CA GLY A 799 11.22 10.82 -11.68
C GLY A 799 10.74 12.27 -11.55
N LEU A 800 9.83 12.56 -10.62
CA LEU A 800 9.26 13.91 -10.41
C LEU A 800 8.69 14.54 -11.69
N PRO A 801 7.74 13.89 -12.40
CA PRO A 801 7.20 14.46 -13.63
C PRO A 801 6.63 15.86 -13.39
N ARG A 802 7.12 16.86 -14.14
CA ARG A 802 6.76 18.28 -14.03
C ARG A 802 6.03 18.82 -15.27
N PRO A 803 4.82 18.34 -15.59
CA PRO A 803 4.06 18.90 -16.71
C PRO A 803 3.74 20.36 -16.41
N GLY A 804 4.28 21.28 -17.22
CA GLY A 804 4.46 22.69 -16.87
C GLY A 804 3.27 23.37 -16.19
N ARG A 805 2.11 23.42 -16.84
CA ARG A 805 0.91 24.06 -16.25
C ARG A 805 0.33 23.27 -15.06
N VAL A 806 0.35 21.94 -15.14
CA VAL A 806 -0.27 21.07 -14.13
C VAL A 806 0.46 21.16 -12.79
N ILE A 807 1.79 21.11 -12.81
CA ILE A 807 2.57 21.20 -11.57
C ILE A 807 2.47 22.59 -10.95
N ALA A 808 2.49 23.65 -11.76
CA ALA A 808 2.33 25.03 -11.28
C ALA A 808 0.95 25.25 -10.65
N ILE A 809 -0.13 24.78 -11.29
CA ILE A 809 -1.49 24.87 -10.74
C ILE A 809 -1.62 24.05 -9.45
N SER A 810 -1.08 22.83 -9.42
CA SER A 810 -1.15 21.97 -8.23
C SER A 810 -0.41 22.58 -7.04
N ALA A 811 0.78 23.14 -7.28
CA ALA A 811 1.56 23.84 -6.26
C ALA A 811 0.86 25.13 -5.79
N ALA A 812 0.26 25.89 -6.71
CA ALA A 812 -0.48 27.10 -6.37
C ALA A 812 -1.75 26.82 -5.54
N ILE A 813 -2.50 25.77 -5.88
CA ILE A 813 -3.68 25.35 -5.11
C ILE A 813 -3.27 24.96 -3.69
N ALA A 814 -2.25 24.09 -3.54
CA ALA A 814 -1.77 23.66 -2.23
C ALA A 814 -1.18 24.84 -1.41
N ALA A 815 -0.48 25.78 -2.06
CA ALA A 815 0.02 26.96 -1.36
C ALA A 815 -1.09 27.92 -0.88
N ALA A 816 -2.21 28.00 -1.60
CA ALA A 816 -3.30 28.94 -1.31
C ALA A 816 -4.24 28.44 -0.21
N LEU A 817 -4.43 27.11 -0.09
CA LEU A 817 -5.40 26.51 0.83
C LEU A 817 -5.21 26.92 2.30
N PRO A 818 -3.99 26.88 2.89
CA PRO A 818 -3.80 27.29 4.28
C PRO A 818 -4.23 28.73 4.60
N GLY A 819 -4.26 29.61 3.60
CA GLY A 819 -4.70 31.00 3.76
C GLY A 819 -6.21 31.19 3.91
N VAL A 820 -7.00 30.15 3.59
CA VAL A 820 -8.47 30.18 3.69
C VAL A 820 -8.95 29.78 5.10
N ILE A 821 -8.07 29.20 5.93
CA ILE A 821 -8.40 28.77 7.29
C ILE A 821 -8.70 30.00 8.18
N PRO A 822 -9.86 30.06 8.87
CA PRO A 822 -10.17 31.14 9.79
C PRO A 822 -9.48 30.92 11.15
N TYR A 823 -8.15 31.08 11.21
CA TYR A 823 -7.35 30.82 12.43
C TYR A 823 -7.85 31.54 13.68
N ARG A 824 -8.36 32.77 13.54
CA ARG A 824 -8.89 33.55 14.65
C ARG A 824 -10.07 32.87 15.36
N ASP A 825 -10.89 32.15 14.60
CA ASP A 825 -12.10 31.51 15.10
C ASP A 825 -11.86 30.04 15.47
N LEU A 826 -10.74 29.45 15.03
CA LEU A 826 -10.43 28.03 15.17
C LEU A 826 -9.22 27.73 16.07
N ILE A 827 -8.43 28.74 16.46
CA ILE A 827 -7.43 28.59 17.51
C ILE A 827 -8.14 28.82 18.85
N ASP A 828 -8.72 27.74 19.37
CA ASP A 828 -9.45 27.68 20.62
C ASP A 828 -9.34 26.29 21.29
N ALA A 829 -9.96 26.11 22.46
CA ALA A 829 -9.83 24.87 23.26
C ALA A 829 -10.17 23.56 22.49
N PRO A 830 -11.22 23.49 21.65
CA PRO A 830 -11.45 22.35 20.75
C PRO A 830 -10.26 21.92 19.88
N ALA A 831 -9.40 22.87 19.45
CA ALA A 831 -8.24 22.56 18.62
C ALA A 831 -7.21 21.67 19.33
N GLU A 832 -7.19 21.69 20.68
CA GLU A 832 -6.31 20.84 21.50
C GLU A 832 -6.52 19.35 21.21
N SER A 833 -7.76 18.93 20.92
CA SER A 833 -8.12 17.53 20.69
C SER A 833 -8.48 17.18 19.26
N ASP A 834 -8.99 18.13 18.45
CA ASP A 834 -9.61 17.83 17.16
C ASP A 834 -8.88 18.42 15.94
N THR A 835 -7.99 19.41 16.10
CA THR A 835 -7.32 20.12 15.00
C THR A 835 -5.82 20.33 15.23
N LEU A 836 -5.07 19.23 15.33
CA LEU A 836 -3.68 19.25 15.77
C LEU A 836 -2.76 20.12 14.89
N ALA A 837 -3.05 20.24 13.59
CA ALA A 837 -2.29 21.09 12.67
C ALA A 837 -2.22 22.57 13.07
N LEU A 838 -3.15 23.06 13.92
CA LEU A 838 -3.18 24.45 14.38
C LEU A 838 -2.31 24.71 15.60
N LEU A 839 -1.92 23.69 16.37
CA LEU A 839 -1.16 23.86 17.62
C LEU A 839 0.18 24.58 17.45
N PRO A 840 0.99 24.34 16.39
CA PRO A 840 2.20 25.12 16.17
C PRO A 840 1.93 26.60 15.91
N PHE A 841 0.80 26.93 15.26
CA PHE A 841 0.41 28.31 14.98
C PHE A 841 -0.13 29.02 16.22
N TRP A 842 -0.86 28.29 17.08
CA TRP A 842 -1.22 28.77 18.40
C TRP A 842 0.04 29.06 19.24
N TRP A 843 0.98 28.12 19.27
CA TRP A 843 2.26 28.34 19.95
C TRP A 843 3.00 29.57 19.42
N LEU A 844 3.10 29.73 18.09
CA LEU A 844 3.69 30.91 17.46
C LEU A 844 2.97 32.19 17.88
N GLN A 845 1.64 32.19 17.89
CA GLN A 845 0.83 33.34 18.25
C GLN A 845 0.99 33.76 19.72
N GLU A 846 1.25 32.83 20.63
CA GLU A 846 1.48 33.17 22.04
C GLU A 846 2.89 33.70 22.31
N HIS A 847 3.87 33.30 21.50
CA HIS A 847 5.28 33.53 21.81
C HIS A 847 6.00 34.52 20.89
N LEU A 848 5.64 34.57 19.60
CA LEU A 848 6.46 35.21 18.56
C LEU A 848 5.69 36.16 17.65
N ILE A 849 4.41 35.93 17.38
CA ILE A 849 3.62 36.69 16.40
C ILE A 849 2.24 37.06 16.94
N THR A 850 1.57 38.02 16.31
CA THR A 850 0.17 38.37 16.63
C THR A 850 -0.83 37.47 15.89
N MET A 851 -2.07 37.39 16.38
CA MET A 851 -3.14 36.62 15.73
C MET A 851 -3.40 37.05 14.27
N SER A 852 -3.22 38.34 13.94
CA SER A 852 -3.34 38.86 12.58
C SER A 852 -2.20 38.40 11.63
N GLU A 853 -1.04 38.04 12.17
CA GLU A 853 0.13 37.62 11.40
C GLU A 853 0.16 36.11 11.12
N VAL A 854 -0.63 35.31 11.85
CA VAL A 854 -0.68 33.84 11.69
C VAL A 854 -0.95 33.43 10.25
N VAL A 855 -1.96 34.03 9.61
CA VAL A 855 -2.32 33.75 8.21
C VAL A 855 -1.14 34.06 7.28
N LEU A 856 -0.47 35.20 7.47
CA LEU A 856 0.67 35.60 6.65
C LEU A 856 1.82 34.61 6.78
N VAL A 857 2.14 34.16 8.00
CA VAL A 857 3.19 33.18 8.26
C VAL A 857 2.84 31.82 7.65
N ALA A 858 1.60 31.36 7.81
CA ALA A 858 1.14 30.10 7.23
C ALA A 858 1.23 30.11 5.69
N VAL A 859 0.75 31.17 5.04
CA VAL A 859 0.82 31.33 3.58
C VAL A 859 2.27 31.47 3.11
N ALA A 860 3.11 32.25 3.80
CA ALA A 860 4.52 32.39 3.45
C ALA A 860 5.27 31.05 3.52
N ALA A 861 5.04 30.26 4.58
CA ALA A 861 5.61 28.92 4.72
C ALA A 861 5.11 27.98 3.60
N ALA A 862 3.81 28.03 3.27
CA ALA A 862 3.23 27.23 2.19
C ALA A 862 3.82 27.60 0.81
N ILE A 863 4.06 28.89 0.54
CA ILE A 863 4.76 29.36 -0.67
C ILE A 863 6.20 28.83 -0.73
N VAL A 864 6.95 28.86 0.38
CA VAL A 864 8.31 28.32 0.44
C VAL A 864 8.30 26.81 0.12
N LEU A 865 7.36 26.06 0.67
CA LEU A 865 7.22 24.62 0.40
C LEU A 865 6.79 24.36 -1.06
N ALA A 866 5.89 25.16 -1.62
CA ALA A 866 5.52 25.07 -3.03
C ALA A 866 6.70 25.40 -3.96
N CYS A 867 7.52 26.38 -3.63
CA CYS A 867 8.78 26.65 -4.33
C CYS A 867 9.74 25.46 -4.25
N ALA A 868 9.90 24.83 -3.07
CA ALA A 868 10.70 23.62 -2.94
C ALA A 868 10.16 22.48 -3.81
N PHE A 869 8.84 22.27 -3.82
CA PHE A 869 8.17 21.27 -4.67
C PHE A 869 8.48 21.47 -6.17
N LEU A 870 8.49 22.72 -6.63
CA LEU A 870 8.75 23.09 -8.02
C LEU A 870 10.24 23.03 -8.41
N LEU A 871 11.14 23.43 -7.49
CA LEU A 871 12.53 23.74 -7.82
C LEU A 871 13.55 22.65 -7.42
N VAL A 872 13.22 21.77 -6.46
CA VAL A 872 14.17 20.76 -5.96
C VAL A 872 14.61 19.82 -7.11
N PRO A 873 15.91 19.65 -7.41
CA PRO A 873 16.35 18.78 -8.49
C PRO A 873 16.22 17.29 -8.10
N ALA A 874 16.09 16.39 -9.10
CA ALA A 874 15.82 14.96 -8.87
C ALA A 874 16.85 14.25 -7.95
N ARG A 875 18.11 14.69 -7.95
CA ARG A 875 19.14 14.18 -7.02
C ARG A 875 18.80 14.38 -5.54
N TRP A 876 17.97 15.37 -5.21
CA TRP A 876 17.53 15.71 -3.86
C TRP A 876 16.05 15.39 -3.65
N ALA A 877 15.44 14.54 -4.48
CA ALA A 877 14.00 14.26 -4.43
C ALA A 877 13.51 13.79 -3.04
N TYR A 878 14.31 12.96 -2.36
CA TYR A 878 14.00 12.47 -1.01
C TYR A 878 14.11 13.52 0.09
N ALA A 879 14.63 14.73 -0.18
CA ALA A 879 14.55 15.83 0.77
C ALA A 879 13.10 16.26 1.06
N LEU A 880 12.20 16.13 0.07
CA LEU A 880 10.79 16.49 0.20
C LEU A 880 10.05 15.68 1.29
N PRO A 881 10.05 14.33 1.27
CA PRO A 881 9.45 13.54 2.34
C PRO A 881 10.20 13.67 3.68
N VAL A 882 11.50 14.01 3.68
CA VAL A 882 12.22 14.35 4.92
C VAL A 882 11.72 15.66 5.52
N ILE A 883 11.39 16.67 4.71
CA ILE A 883 10.75 17.91 5.20
C ILE A 883 9.40 17.60 5.85
N VAL A 884 8.59 16.72 5.24
CA VAL A 884 7.31 16.27 5.83
C VAL A 884 7.54 15.54 7.16
N LEU A 885 8.56 14.68 7.22
CA LEU A 885 8.93 13.99 8.47
C LEU A 885 9.33 15.00 9.57
N VAL A 886 10.13 16.01 9.24
CA VAL A 886 10.51 17.08 10.18
C VAL A 886 9.30 17.86 10.65
N TRP A 887 8.37 18.19 9.74
CA TRP A 887 7.11 18.83 10.08
C TRP A 887 6.29 17.99 11.07
N PHE A 888 6.14 16.68 10.84
CA PHE A 888 5.42 15.79 11.75
C PHE A 888 6.08 15.66 13.13
N VAL A 889 7.42 15.60 13.16
CA VAL A 889 8.18 15.58 14.42
C VAL A 889 7.97 16.89 15.18
N PHE A 890 8.03 18.03 14.49
CA PHE A 890 7.77 19.34 15.09
C PHE A 890 6.33 19.44 15.62
N LEU A 891 5.33 19.02 14.85
CA LEU A 891 3.93 19.03 15.28
C LEU A 891 3.72 18.16 16.52
N THR A 892 4.26 16.94 16.51
CA THR A 892 4.20 16.01 17.66
C THR A 892 4.87 16.61 18.88
N GLU A 893 6.03 17.24 18.72
CA GLU A 893 6.76 17.85 19.82
C GLU A 893 5.98 19.04 20.41
N ARG A 894 5.29 19.84 19.58
CA ARG A 894 4.37 20.88 20.06
C ARG A 894 3.19 20.26 20.83
N ILE A 895 2.56 19.19 20.34
CA ILE A 895 1.47 18.51 21.06
C ILE A 895 1.93 17.98 22.43
N GLU A 896 3.17 17.51 22.54
CA GLU A 896 3.69 16.90 23.77
C GLU A 896 4.18 17.92 24.81
N ASN A 897 4.69 19.08 24.38
CA ASN A 897 5.38 20.03 25.27
C ASN A 897 4.71 21.40 25.39
N PHE A 898 3.76 21.75 24.52
CA PHE A 898 3.02 23.02 24.60
C PHE A 898 1.99 23.00 25.74
N ASP A 899 1.64 24.18 26.26
CA ASP A 899 0.68 24.31 27.37
C ASP A 899 -0.76 23.91 26.96
N HIS A 900 -1.09 24.03 25.68
CA HIS A 900 -2.33 23.52 25.06
C HIS A 900 -2.17 22.11 24.48
N GLY A 901 -1.13 21.38 24.91
CA GLY A 901 -0.83 20.02 24.49
C GLY A 901 -1.53 18.94 25.33
N PHE A 902 -1.50 17.70 24.81
CA PHE A 902 -2.19 16.55 25.42
C PHE A 902 -1.81 16.29 26.88
N PRO A 903 -0.51 16.27 27.27
CA PRO A 903 -0.14 16.02 28.67
C PRO A 903 -0.67 17.09 29.62
N LYS A 904 -0.71 18.36 29.19
CA LYS A 904 -1.16 19.49 30.01
C LYS A 904 -2.67 19.48 30.19
N ALA A 905 -3.43 19.28 29.10
CA ALA A 905 -4.88 19.12 29.17
C ALA A 905 -5.27 17.94 30.08
N SER A 906 -4.56 16.81 29.94
CA SER A 906 -4.74 15.62 30.79
C SER A 906 -4.45 15.86 32.27
N ILE A 907 -3.36 16.57 32.59
CA ILE A 907 -3.06 16.97 33.97
C ILE A 907 -4.13 17.94 34.50
N GLY A 908 -4.59 18.87 33.67
CA GLY A 908 -5.67 19.81 33.98
C GLY A 908 -6.96 19.09 34.35
N ALA A 909 -7.41 18.14 33.53
CA ALA A 909 -8.59 17.31 33.78
C ALA A 909 -8.48 16.56 35.12
N ARG A 910 -7.33 15.93 35.36
CA ARG A 910 -7.05 15.28 36.66
C ARG A 910 -7.20 16.27 37.81
N TYR A 911 -6.54 17.42 37.76
CA TYR A 911 -6.58 18.40 38.86
C TYR A 911 -7.98 19.00 39.08
N GLN A 912 -8.83 19.02 38.06
CA GLN A 912 -10.23 19.44 38.19
C GLN A 912 -11.10 18.36 38.84
N GLY A 913 -10.78 17.07 38.66
CA GLY A 913 -11.57 15.96 39.19
C GLY A 913 -11.07 15.32 40.49
N ILE A 914 -9.77 15.02 40.58
CA ILE A 914 -9.10 14.34 41.71
C ILE A 914 -7.73 14.98 41.99
N LYS A 915 -7.59 15.62 43.16
CA LYS A 915 -6.33 16.23 43.62
C LYS A 915 -5.52 15.33 44.54
N LEU A 916 -6.07 14.19 44.96
CA LEU A 916 -5.35 13.20 45.77
C LEU A 916 -4.18 12.53 45.00
N PRO A 917 -3.12 12.07 45.72
CA PRO A 917 -2.00 11.37 45.09
C PRO A 917 -2.40 10.08 44.36
N HIS A 918 -3.31 9.32 44.97
CA HIS A 918 -3.86 8.10 44.40
C HIS A 918 -5.21 8.39 43.73
N ARG A 919 -5.34 8.08 42.44
CA ARG A 919 -6.56 8.34 41.65
C ARG A 919 -7.68 7.35 41.97
N ASP A 920 -7.32 6.13 42.34
CA ASP A 920 -8.20 5.04 42.77
C ASP A 920 -8.48 5.08 44.29
N TRP A 921 -8.59 6.29 44.88
CA TRP A 921 -8.67 6.48 46.33
C TRP A 921 -9.92 5.87 46.97
N ILE A 922 -11.04 5.80 46.25
CA ILE A 922 -12.31 5.23 46.73
C ILE A 922 -12.17 3.71 46.77
N ASP A 923 -11.74 3.11 45.66
CA ASP A 923 -11.55 1.65 45.57
C ASP A 923 -10.54 1.13 46.60
N ARG A 924 -9.48 1.91 46.89
CA ARG A 924 -8.51 1.58 47.94
C ARG A 924 -9.10 1.57 49.35
N LEU A 925 -10.10 2.42 49.60
CA LEU A 925 -10.70 2.59 50.93
C LEU A 925 -11.84 1.61 51.18
N VAL A 926 -12.76 1.45 50.22
CA VAL A 926 -13.98 0.64 50.40
C VAL A 926 -13.94 -0.71 49.70
N GLY A 927 -12.92 -0.96 48.88
CA GLY A 927 -12.79 -2.15 48.04
C GLY A 927 -13.44 -1.96 46.67
N ARG A 928 -12.83 -2.55 45.64
CA ARG A 928 -13.25 -2.43 44.24
C ARG A 928 -14.64 -2.98 43.90
N ASP A 929 -15.17 -3.88 44.72
CA ASP A 929 -16.46 -4.54 44.54
C ASP A 929 -17.58 -3.86 45.37
N ALA A 930 -17.26 -2.76 46.06
CA ALA A 930 -18.25 -1.97 46.79
C ALA A 930 -19.17 -1.23 45.81
N ASN A 931 -20.42 -0.99 46.22
CA ASN A 931 -21.35 -0.14 45.48
C ASN A 931 -21.42 1.25 46.12
N VAL A 932 -20.81 2.23 45.44
CA VAL A 932 -20.77 3.64 45.83
C VAL A 932 -21.72 4.40 44.90
N ALA A 933 -22.77 4.97 45.48
CA ALA A 933 -23.69 5.87 44.77
C ALA A 933 -23.01 7.23 44.54
N PHE A 934 -23.14 7.83 43.36
CA PHE A 934 -22.73 9.21 43.11
C PHE A 934 -23.95 10.12 43.10
N VAL A 935 -23.92 11.25 43.79
CA VAL A 935 -24.99 12.28 43.73
C VAL A 935 -24.49 13.51 43.00
N TRP A 936 -25.05 13.75 41.83
CA TRP A 936 -24.80 14.93 40.99
C TRP A 936 -25.68 16.11 41.42
N ALA A 937 -25.11 17.32 41.53
CA ALA A 937 -25.82 18.50 42.01
C ALA A 937 -25.60 19.77 41.17
N ASN A 938 -25.04 19.65 39.96
CA ASN A 938 -24.84 20.74 38.98
C ASN A 938 -24.38 22.09 39.59
N GLU A 939 -23.30 22.06 40.37
CA GLU A 939 -22.89 23.21 41.19
C GLU A 939 -22.12 24.29 40.42
N ASP A 940 -21.25 23.88 39.50
CA ASP A 940 -20.42 24.78 38.70
C ASP A 940 -20.04 24.18 37.33
N LYS A 941 -19.46 25.01 36.47
CA LYS A 941 -19.08 24.66 35.09
C LYS A 941 -17.96 23.61 34.96
N ASN A 942 -17.27 23.27 36.05
CA ASN A 942 -16.17 22.29 36.07
C ASN A 942 -16.54 21.04 36.87
N ALA A 943 -17.75 20.99 37.44
CA ALA A 943 -18.22 19.88 38.27
C ALA A 943 -18.21 18.55 37.50
N GLN A 944 -18.34 18.56 36.17
CA GLN A 944 -18.36 17.34 35.36
C GLN A 944 -17.06 16.53 35.46
N PHE A 945 -15.89 17.16 35.54
CA PHE A 945 -14.62 16.42 35.68
C PHE A 945 -14.52 15.70 37.03
N ARG A 946 -15.19 16.20 38.09
CA ARG A 946 -15.25 15.51 39.39
C ARG A 946 -16.08 14.24 39.32
N LEU A 947 -17.16 14.25 38.55
CA LEU A 947 -17.91 13.03 38.27
C LEU A 947 -17.07 12.07 37.43
N TRP A 948 -16.65 12.50 36.24
CA TRP A 948 -16.01 11.63 35.26
C TRP A 948 -14.69 11.03 35.73
N GLU A 949 -13.82 11.81 36.39
CA GLU A 949 -12.55 11.28 36.90
C GLU A 949 -12.75 10.25 38.01
N ASN A 950 -13.69 10.51 38.94
CA ASN A 950 -13.96 9.57 40.04
C ASN A 950 -14.65 8.29 39.53
N GLU A 951 -15.60 8.41 38.60
CA GLU A 951 -16.24 7.28 37.91
C GLU A 951 -15.20 6.48 37.10
N PHE A 952 -14.33 7.16 36.36
CA PHE A 952 -13.31 6.50 35.56
C PHE A 952 -12.31 5.71 36.42
N PHE A 953 -11.74 6.35 37.46
CA PHE A 953 -10.65 5.78 38.25
C PHE A 953 -11.07 4.81 39.35
N ASN A 954 -12.37 4.70 39.67
CA ASN A 954 -12.87 3.87 40.76
C ASN A 954 -14.03 2.98 40.28
N ARG A 955 -13.81 1.66 40.21
CA ARG A 955 -14.82 0.66 39.81
C ARG A 955 -16.02 0.62 40.73
N SER A 956 -15.81 0.97 41.99
CA SER A 956 -16.87 0.95 43.00
C SER A 956 -17.91 2.06 42.78
N VAL A 957 -17.60 3.09 41.99
CA VAL A 957 -18.54 4.16 41.64
C VAL A 957 -19.45 3.64 40.52
N GLY A 958 -20.72 3.38 40.83
CA GLY A 958 -21.66 2.72 39.94
C GLY A 958 -22.79 3.62 39.45
N HIS A 959 -23.84 3.75 40.26
CA HIS A 959 -25.02 4.52 39.88
C HIS A 959 -24.83 6.02 40.12
N VAL A 960 -25.13 6.81 39.09
CA VAL A 960 -25.12 8.27 39.15
C VAL A 960 -26.55 8.76 39.26
N TYR A 961 -26.81 9.48 40.34
CA TYR A 961 -28.12 10.03 40.68
C TYR A 961 -28.12 11.54 40.47
N ASP A 962 -29.05 12.02 39.66
CA ASP A 962 -29.25 13.43 39.37
C ASP A 962 -30.16 14.10 40.41
N LEU A 963 -29.63 15.07 41.17
CA LEU A 963 -30.41 15.86 42.12
C LEU A 963 -31.03 17.13 41.50
N HIS A 964 -30.36 17.77 40.53
CA HIS A 964 -30.64 19.14 40.07
C HIS A 964 -30.44 19.34 38.55
N GLY A 965 -30.81 18.35 37.75
CA GLY A 965 -30.70 18.36 36.29
C GLY A 965 -29.50 17.55 35.80
N PRO A 966 -29.63 16.91 34.63
CA PRO A 966 -28.72 15.86 34.17
C PRO A 966 -27.29 16.39 34.01
N SER A 967 -26.31 15.53 34.22
CA SER A 967 -24.92 15.86 33.94
C SER A 967 -24.68 16.04 32.42
N PRO A 968 -23.66 16.83 32.04
CA PRO A 968 -23.29 16.97 30.63
C PRO A 968 -22.95 15.62 29.97
N GLY A 969 -23.26 15.47 28.67
CA GLY A 969 -22.81 14.33 27.87
C GLY A 969 -23.78 13.16 27.70
N THR A 970 -25.04 13.31 28.12
CA THR A 970 -26.16 12.38 27.77
C THR A 970 -25.93 10.91 28.15
N LEU A 971 -25.22 10.66 29.25
CA LEU A 971 -25.07 9.31 29.81
C LEU A 971 -26.30 8.91 30.62
N PRO A 972 -26.60 7.61 30.80
CA PRO A 972 -27.71 7.15 31.64
C PRO A 972 -27.56 7.65 33.08
N GLU A 973 -28.56 8.35 33.60
CA GLU A 973 -28.58 8.82 35.00
C GLU A 973 -29.99 8.68 35.57
N THR A 974 -30.08 8.49 36.89
CA THR A 974 -31.37 8.33 37.55
C THR A 974 -31.78 9.63 38.25
N PRO A 975 -32.88 10.28 37.83
CA PRO A 975 -33.34 11.50 38.48
C PRO A 975 -33.86 11.20 39.89
N LEU A 976 -33.49 12.05 40.83
CA LEU A 976 -33.92 11.98 42.22
C LEU A 976 -35.14 12.85 42.46
N SER A 977 -36.07 12.30 43.22
CA SER A 977 -37.12 13.06 43.88
C SER A 977 -36.88 13.06 45.38
N GLN A 978 -37.31 14.12 46.06
CA GLN A 978 -37.15 14.25 47.50
C GLN A 978 -38.49 14.12 48.23
N SER A 979 -38.55 13.22 49.19
CA SER A 979 -39.68 13.09 50.13
C SER A 979 -39.71 14.24 51.15
N ALA A 980 -40.86 14.48 51.79
CA ALA A 980 -41.04 15.52 52.80
C ALA A 980 -40.09 15.37 54.01
N ASP A 981 -39.74 14.14 54.36
CA ASP A 981 -38.80 13.79 55.45
C ASP A 981 -37.32 13.92 55.06
N GLY A 982 -37.03 14.24 53.80
CA GLY A 982 -35.68 14.41 53.27
C GLY A 982 -35.07 13.18 52.61
N THR A 983 -35.76 12.05 52.61
CA THR A 983 -35.31 10.83 51.92
C THR A 983 -35.29 11.04 50.41
N LEU A 984 -34.20 10.64 49.75
CA LEU A 984 -34.04 10.71 48.29
C LEU A 984 -34.54 9.41 47.67
N LEU A 985 -35.41 9.56 46.66
CA LEU A 985 -36.12 8.49 45.99
C LEU A 985 -35.70 8.43 44.51
N ALA A 986 -35.33 7.24 44.04
CA ALA A 986 -35.15 6.92 42.63
C ALA A 986 -36.40 6.18 42.13
N HIS A 987 -37.08 6.71 41.11
CA HIS A 987 -38.33 6.15 40.59
C HIS A 987 -39.43 5.88 41.65
N GLY A 988 -39.39 6.63 42.77
CA GLY A 988 -40.34 6.47 43.88
C GLY A 988 -39.85 5.60 45.03
N ASP A 989 -38.74 4.87 44.86
CA ASP A 989 -38.18 3.97 45.88
C ASP A 989 -36.98 4.57 46.64
N PRO A 990 -36.85 4.34 47.96
CA PRO A 990 -35.69 4.77 48.73
C PRO A 990 -34.38 4.12 48.24
N ILE A 991 -33.33 4.93 48.08
CA ILE A 991 -32.03 4.44 47.62
C ILE A 991 -31.27 3.83 48.79
N ALA A 992 -30.99 2.52 48.70
CA ALA A 992 -30.13 1.80 49.62
C ALA A 992 -28.72 1.66 49.04
N ALA A 993 -27.78 2.48 49.52
CA ALA A 993 -26.36 2.36 49.22
C ALA A 993 -25.57 2.39 50.54
N ARG A 994 -24.46 1.65 50.63
CA ARG A 994 -23.59 1.66 51.83
C ARG A 994 -22.69 2.89 51.87
N TYR A 995 -22.29 3.37 50.70
CA TYR A 995 -21.44 4.52 50.53
C TYR A 995 -22.04 5.46 49.49
N VAL A 996 -21.86 6.77 49.71
CA VAL A 996 -22.23 7.81 48.74
C VAL A 996 -21.08 8.79 48.55
N LEU A 997 -20.76 9.09 47.30
CA LEU A 997 -19.87 10.16 46.90
C LEU A 997 -20.71 11.35 46.42
N ALA A 998 -20.42 12.53 46.95
CA ALA A 998 -21.09 13.76 46.52
C ALA A 998 -20.17 14.97 46.71
N PHE A 999 -20.58 16.10 46.15
CA PHE A 999 -19.95 17.37 46.44
C PHE A 999 -20.13 17.75 47.92
N HIS A 1000 -19.16 18.45 48.49
CA HIS A 1000 -19.19 18.88 49.89
C HIS A 1000 -20.40 19.77 50.21
N SER A 1001 -20.89 20.54 49.23
CA SER A 1001 -22.06 21.42 49.34
C SER A 1001 -23.38 20.67 49.44
N VAL A 1002 -23.46 19.42 48.95
CA VAL A 1002 -24.67 18.61 49.03
C VAL A 1002 -24.82 18.09 50.47
N PRO A 1003 -25.85 18.52 51.20
CA PRO A 1003 -25.97 18.25 52.63
C PRO A 1003 -26.52 16.84 52.88
N LEU A 1004 -25.79 15.79 52.51
CA LEU A 1004 -26.18 14.39 52.71
C LEU A 1004 -25.94 13.91 54.15
N ALA A 1005 -26.83 13.04 54.64
CA ALA A 1005 -26.63 12.33 55.89
C ALA A 1005 -25.56 11.23 55.75
N GLY A 1006 -24.99 10.81 56.88
CA GLY A 1006 -23.96 9.77 56.93
C GLY A 1006 -22.63 10.28 57.48
N ARG A 1007 -21.78 9.34 57.90
CA ARG A 1007 -20.46 9.62 58.47
C ARG A 1007 -19.45 9.81 57.35
N VAL A 1008 -18.72 10.93 57.35
CA VAL A 1008 -17.60 11.14 56.43
C VAL A 1008 -16.52 10.09 56.71
N VAL A 1009 -16.12 9.33 55.70
CA VAL A 1009 -15.06 8.31 55.79
C VAL A 1009 -13.79 8.72 55.08
N ALA A 1010 -13.90 9.54 54.02
CA ALA A 1010 -12.79 10.18 53.34
C ALA A 1010 -13.28 11.38 52.52
N GLU A 1011 -12.35 12.26 52.16
CA GLU A 1011 -12.62 13.47 51.39
C GLU A 1011 -11.42 13.86 50.51
N ASP A 1012 -11.71 14.38 49.33
CA ASP A 1012 -10.77 15.18 48.53
C ASP A 1012 -11.16 16.64 48.74
N THR A 1013 -10.58 17.27 49.77
CA THR A 1013 -10.84 18.68 50.09
C THR A 1013 -10.40 19.62 48.97
N GLY A 1014 -9.42 19.21 48.16
CA GLY A 1014 -8.93 19.99 47.04
C GLY A 1014 -9.90 20.02 45.87
N ALA A 1015 -10.59 18.91 45.60
CA ALA A 1015 -11.66 18.82 44.58
C ALA A 1015 -13.06 19.15 45.15
N GLY A 1016 -13.23 19.19 46.48
CA GLY A 1016 -14.53 19.41 47.11
C GLY A 1016 -15.45 18.18 47.08
N MET A 1017 -14.87 16.97 47.06
CA MET A 1017 -15.60 15.70 47.01
C MET A 1017 -15.54 15.00 48.36
N VAL A 1018 -16.67 14.46 48.83
CA VAL A 1018 -16.78 13.76 50.12
C VAL A 1018 -17.42 12.39 49.97
N LEU A 1019 -16.75 11.36 50.50
CA LEU A 1019 -17.27 10.01 50.59
C LEU A 1019 -17.85 9.78 51.98
N ARG A 1020 -19.13 9.42 52.03
CA ARG A 1020 -19.88 9.16 53.27
C ARG A 1020 -20.32 7.71 53.34
N GLN A 1021 -20.23 7.14 54.53
CA GLN A 1021 -20.86 5.87 54.87
C GLN A 1021 -22.28 6.15 55.39
N LEU A 1022 -23.24 5.42 54.82
CA LEU A 1022 -24.66 5.53 55.16
C LEU A 1022 -25.05 4.40 56.12
N ASP A 1023 -25.85 4.74 57.14
CA ASP A 1023 -26.43 3.80 58.10
C ASP A 1023 -27.90 3.45 57.76
N GLY A 1024 -28.40 3.94 56.62
CA GLY A 1024 -29.81 3.85 56.18
C GLY A 1024 -29.98 4.41 54.77
N PRO A 1025 -31.22 4.68 54.31
CA PRO A 1025 -31.45 5.18 52.96
C PRO A 1025 -30.82 6.56 52.74
N LEU A 1026 -30.43 6.83 51.49
CA LEU A 1026 -29.85 8.10 51.07
C LEU A 1026 -30.83 9.26 51.36
N ARG A 1027 -30.35 10.29 52.06
CA ARG A 1027 -31.21 11.39 52.51
C ARG A 1027 -30.44 12.69 52.72
N ILE A 1028 -31.16 13.80 52.60
CA ILE A 1028 -30.68 15.12 52.96
C ILE A 1028 -30.65 15.28 54.49
N ALA A 1029 -29.50 15.65 55.03
CA ALA A 1029 -29.26 15.87 56.44
C ALA A 1029 -29.86 17.19 56.94
N TYR A 1030 -29.72 18.27 56.17
CA TYR A 1030 -30.21 19.59 56.55
C TYR A 1030 -30.54 20.46 55.34
N ARG A 1031 -31.32 21.52 55.58
CA ARG A 1031 -31.67 22.56 54.61
C ARG A 1031 -31.32 23.94 55.20
N ILE A 1032 -30.80 24.82 54.36
CA ILE A 1032 -30.53 26.21 54.70
C ILE A 1032 -31.36 27.09 53.78
N THR A 1033 -32.10 28.04 54.34
CA THR A 1033 -32.83 29.06 53.57
C THR A 1033 -32.48 30.46 54.08
N GLY A 1034 -32.53 31.46 53.20
CA GLY A 1034 -32.20 32.85 53.54
C GLY A 1034 -30.74 33.25 53.34
N LEU A 1035 -29.91 32.36 52.78
CA LEU A 1035 -28.66 32.74 52.11
C LEU A 1035 -28.94 33.02 50.64
N TYR A 1036 -28.20 33.95 50.04
CA TYR A 1036 -28.29 34.16 48.60
C TYR A 1036 -27.65 32.98 47.85
N PRO A 1037 -28.19 32.59 46.68
CA PRO A 1037 -27.64 31.49 45.90
C PRO A 1037 -26.17 31.75 45.54
N ASN A 1038 -25.32 30.73 45.72
CA ASN A 1038 -23.91 30.71 45.33
C ASN A 1038 -23.01 31.76 46.01
N ASP A 1039 -23.42 32.31 47.15
CA ASP A 1039 -22.52 33.06 48.03
C ASP A 1039 -22.78 32.75 49.51
N THR A 1040 -22.03 33.41 50.40
CA THR A 1040 -22.17 33.27 51.85
C THR A 1040 -23.01 34.38 52.48
N TRP A 1041 -23.51 35.33 51.69
CA TRP A 1041 -24.29 36.45 52.20
C TRP A 1041 -25.68 36.00 52.65
N SER A 1042 -26.06 36.43 53.84
CA SER A 1042 -27.42 36.28 54.31
C SER A 1042 -28.34 37.41 53.84
N GLY A 1043 -29.63 37.13 53.78
CA GLY A 1043 -30.65 38.16 53.99
C GLY A 1043 -30.80 38.54 55.47
N PRO A 1044 -31.90 39.20 55.85
CA PRO A 1044 -32.20 39.53 57.25
C PRO A 1044 -32.41 38.32 58.17
N GLN A 1045 -32.77 37.17 57.57
CA GLN A 1045 -33.01 35.93 58.30
C GLN A 1045 -32.39 34.74 57.57
N VAL A 1046 -31.70 33.88 58.32
CA VAL A 1046 -31.20 32.58 57.83
C VAL A 1046 -31.84 31.49 58.66
N THR A 1047 -32.46 30.51 58.02
CA THR A 1047 -33.03 29.35 58.69
C THR A 1047 -32.19 28.11 58.40
N TYR A 1048 -31.71 27.45 59.44
CA TYR A 1048 -31.12 26.11 59.36
C TYR A 1048 -32.14 25.08 59.87
N THR A 1049 -32.47 24.09 59.06
CA THR A 1049 -33.38 22.99 59.41
C THR A 1049 -32.66 21.66 59.25
N ARG A 1050 -32.38 20.97 60.37
CA ARG A 1050 -31.89 19.59 60.39
C ARG A 1050 -33.06 18.63 60.30
N LEU A 1051 -33.02 17.71 59.34
CA LEU A 1051 -34.03 16.67 59.18
C LEU A 1051 -33.67 15.46 60.07
N GLN A 1052 -34.67 14.79 60.64
CA GLN A 1052 -34.52 13.67 61.58
C GLN A 1052 -33.55 13.95 62.75
N CYS A 1053 -33.81 15.05 63.46
CA CYS A 1053 -32.96 15.53 64.55
C CYS A 1053 -33.56 15.21 65.92
N ARG A 1054 -32.73 14.67 66.83
CA ARG A 1054 -33.10 14.33 68.23
C ARG A 1054 -32.67 15.39 69.25
N GLY A 1055 -32.29 16.59 68.79
CA GLY A 1055 -31.65 17.64 69.59
C GLY A 1055 -30.16 17.77 69.26
N GLY A 1056 -29.42 18.63 69.97
CA GLY A 1056 -27.97 18.79 69.80
C GLY A 1056 -27.51 20.24 69.88
N ARG A 1057 -26.37 20.56 69.26
CA ARG A 1057 -25.84 21.94 69.16
C ARG A 1057 -25.46 22.25 67.72
N LEU A 1058 -25.75 23.47 67.28
CA LEU A 1058 -25.33 24.00 65.99
C LEU A 1058 -24.34 25.13 66.22
N ALA A 1059 -23.12 24.99 65.73
CA ALA A 1059 -22.14 26.07 65.63
C ALA A 1059 -22.15 26.63 64.21
N VAL A 1060 -22.22 27.96 64.10
CA VAL A 1060 -22.21 28.66 62.81
C VAL A 1060 -21.07 29.65 62.82
N ASP A 1061 -20.22 29.60 61.80
CA ASP A 1061 -19.17 30.59 61.61
C ASP A 1061 -19.69 31.75 60.77
N LEU A 1062 -19.39 32.95 61.25
CA LEU A 1062 -19.90 34.20 60.74
C LEU A 1062 -18.74 35.15 60.46
N VAL A 1063 -18.86 35.95 59.41
CA VAL A 1063 -17.87 36.99 59.08
C VAL A 1063 -18.59 38.30 58.78
N GLY A 1064 -18.15 39.38 59.41
CA GLY A 1064 -18.62 40.74 59.11
C GLY A 1064 -17.87 41.33 57.91
N ASP A 1065 -18.50 42.25 57.19
CA ASP A 1065 -17.89 42.93 56.04
C ASP A 1065 -17.60 44.40 56.34
N ALA A 1066 -16.34 44.79 56.20
CA ALA A 1066 -15.86 46.13 56.50
C ALA A 1066 -16.25 47.20 55.50
N THR A 1067 -16.51 46.80 54.26
CA THR A 1067 -16.84 47.71 53.17
C THR A 1067 -18.30 48.12 53.23
N LEU A 1068 -19.19 47.20 53.63
CA LEU A 1068 -20.62 47.44 53.74
C LEU A 1068 -21.07 47.97 55.11
N PHE A 1069 -20.38 47.60 56.20
CA PHE A 1069 -20.81 47.94 57.55
C PHE A 1069 -19.69 48.62 58.35
N THR A 1070 -19.93 49.86 58.75
CA THR A 1070 -19.05 50.64 59.63
C THR A 1070 -19.36 50.46 61.12
N GLY A 1071 -20.52 49.88 61.44
CA GLY A 1071 -20.97 49.59 62.81
C GLY A 1071 -21.05 48.09 63.12
N ARG A 1072 -21.33 47.74 64.38
CA ARG A 1072 -21.46 46.33 64.80
C ARG A 1072 -22.68 45.67 64.16
N GLN A 1073 -22.46 44.53 63.52
CA GLN A 1073 -23.55 43.64 63.11
C GLN A 1073 -23.82 42.62 64.20
N THR A 1074 -25.08 42.36 64.53
CA THR A 1074 -25.46 41.35 65.52
C THR A 1074 -26.23 40.22 64.84
N VAL A 1075 -25.78 39.00 65.06
CA VAL A 1075 -26.48 37.77 64.65
C VAL A 1075 -27.02 37.10 65.90
N SER A 1076 -28.33 36.83 65.94
CA SER A 1076 -29.01 36.25 67.11
C SER A 1076 -29.87 35.04 66.73
N ALA A 1077 -29.87 34.02 67.58
CA ALA A 1077 -30.70 32.81 67.45
C ALA A 1077 -30.86 32.13 68.81
N GLU A 1078 -32.05 31.57 69.10
CA GLU A 1078 -32.33 30.75 70.30
C GLU A 1078 -31.84 31.37 71.63
N GLY A 1079 -32.01 32.70 71.79
CA GLY A 1079 -31.61 33.44 73.00
C GLY A 1079 -30.10 33.69 73.14
N ARG A 1080 -29.29 33.37 72.13
CA ARG A 1080 -27.87 33.71 72.05
C ARG A 1080 -27.64 34.71 70.92
N SER A 1081 -26.64 35.57 71.08
CA SER A 1081 -26.21 36.49 70.05
C SER A 1081 -24.70 36.63 70.01
N VAL A 1082 -24.18 37.01 68.87
CA VAL A 1082 -22.80 37.44 68.69
C VAL A 1082 -22.79 38.74 67.90
N SER A 1083 -21.95 39.68 68.31
CA SER A 1083 -21.73 40.92 67.58
C SER A 1083 -20.40 40.84 66.83
N LEU A 1084 -20.44 41.12 65.54
CA LEU A 1084 -19.32 41.14 64.61
C LEU A 1084 -18.90 42.60 64.41
N GLU A 1085 -17.62 42.89 64.64
CA GLU A 1085 -17.01 44.12 64.14
C GLU A 1085 -16.50 43.92 62.71
N SER A 1086 -16.21 45.04 62.03
CA SER A 1086 -15.71 45.12 60.66
C SER A 1086 -14.58 44.10 60.40
N SER A 1087 -14.77 43.15 59.47
CA SER A 1087 -13.84 42.05 59.13
C SER A 1087 -13.64 40.94 60.18
N GLN A 1088 -14.36 40.96 61.31
CA GLN A 1088 -14.17 39.98 62.38
C GLN A 1088 -14.89 38.66 62.04
N THR A 1089 -14.23 37.54 62.33
CA THR A 1089 -14.84 36.22 62.32
C THR A 1089 -15.35 35.87 63.72
N ALA A 1090 -16.55 35.29 63.82
CA ALA A 1090 -17.05 34.78 65.10
C ALA A 1090 -17.87 33.51 64.91
N THR A 1091 -17.88 32.64 65.91
CA THR A 1091 -18.68 31.41 65.90
C THR A 1091 -19.84 31.54 66.90
N LEU A 1092 -21.07 31.44 66.41
CA LEU A 1092 -22.27 31.38 67.25
C LEU A 1092 -22.70 29.93 67.44
N THR A 1093 -22.65 29.44 68.67
CA THR A 1093 -23.16 28.10 69.02
C THR A 1093 -24.52 28.19 69.68
N VAL A 1094 -25.53 27.52 69.15
CA VAL A 1094 -26.91 27.50 69.66
C VAL A 1094 -27.41 26.07 69.92
N PRO A 1095 -28.22 25.84 70.96
CA PRO A 1095 -28.86 24.56 71.16
C PRO A 1095 -29.91 24.30 70.07
N MET A 1096 -30.00 23.05 69.62
CA MET A 1096 -31.06 22.59 68.72
C MET A 1096 -32.04 21.72 69.51
N ARG A 1097 -33.35 21.98 69.36
CA ARG A 1097 -34.42 21.20 69.99
C ARG A 1097 -35.21 20.44 68.94
N ALA A 1098 -35.49 19.17 69.22
CA ALA A 1098 -36.34 18.34 68.37
C ALA A 1098 -37.78 18.85 68.40
N ARG A 1099 -38.41 18.87 67.24
CA ARG A 1099 -39.82 19.22 67.03
C ARG A 1099 -40.66 17.95 66.83
N ALA A 1100 -41.99 18.11 66.91
CA ALA A 1100 -42.93 17.00 66.75
C ALA A 1100 -42.88 16.35 65.35
N ASP A 1101 -42.44 17.09 64.33
CA ASP A 1101 -42.22 16.61 62.96
C ASP A 1101 -40.88 15.87 62.76
N GLY A 1102 -40.12 15.67 63.85
CA GLY A 1102 -38.80 15.01 63.81
C GLY A 1102 -37.67 15.89 63.29
N SER A 1103 -37.88 17.20 63.09
CA SER A 1103 -36.83 18.14 62.66
C SER A 1103 -36.28 18.98 63.82
N CYS A 1104 -35.09 19.57 63.66
CA CYS A 1104 -34.64 20.68 64.50
C CYS A 1104 -34.43 21.90 63.61
N ARG A 1105 -35.09 23.02 63.92
CA ARG A 1105 -34.97 24.26 63.14
C ARG A 1105 -34.56 25.42 64.01
N VAL A 1106 -33.56 26.15 63.55
CA VAL A 1106 -32.99 27.36 64.16
C VAL A 1106 -33.14 28.50 63.16
N VAL A 1107 -33.61 29.66 63.62
CA VAL A 1107 -33.73 30.87 62.82
C VAL A 1107 -32.75 31.91 63.36
N PHE A 1108 -31.81 32.32 62.52
CA PHE A 1108 -30.85 33.38 62.78
C PHE A 1108 -31.41 34.69 62.25
N THR A 1109 -31.43 35.72 63.09
CA THR A 1109 -31.79 37.09 62.69
C THR A 1109 -30.53 37.94 62.66
N VAL A 1110 -30.32 38.65 61.55
CA VAL A 1110 -29.14 39.47 61.28
C VAL A 1110 -29.55 40.94 61.21
N ALA A 1111 -28.90 41.79 62.01
CA ALA A 1111 -29.14 43.24 61.98
C ALA A 1111 -27.88 44.05 62.33
N PRO A 1112 -27.61 45.18 61.66
CA PRO A 1112 -28.32 45.71 60.49
C PRO A 1112 -27.95 44.98 59.19
N THR A 1113 -28.85 45.04 58.20
CA THR A 1113 -28.59 44.66 56.79
C THR A 1113 -28.39 45.93 55.95
N ALA A 1114 -27.68 45.84 54.83
CA ALA A 1114 -27.42 46.95 53.93
C ALA A 1114 -27.62 46.56 52.46
N ILE A 1115 -27.90 47.55 51.62
CA ILE A 1115 -28.00 47.38 50.17
C ILE A 1115 -26.77 48.04 49.54
N PRO A 1116 -25.83 47.28 48.93
CA PRO A 1116 -24.59 47.85 48.41
C PRO A 1116 -24.78 49.03 47.47
N ALA A 1117 -25.78 48.99 46.57
CA ALA A 1117 -26.09 50.08 45.65
C ALA A 1117 -26.50 51.40 46.33
N VAL A 1118 -26.93 51.32 47.60
CA VAL A 1118 -27.33 52.48 48.41
C VAL A 1118 -26.15 53.00 49.24
N VAL A 1119 -25.30 52.10 49.76
CA VAL A 1119 -24.26 52.43 50.74
C VAL A 1119 -22.88 52.64 50.09
N LEU A 1120 -22.61 52.02 48.94
CA LEU A 1120 -21.32 52.08 48.22
C LEU A 1120 -21.46 52.84 46.90
N LYS A 1121 -20.71 53.94 46.76
CA LYS A 1121 -20.70 54.76 45.54
C LYS A 1121 -20.11 53.97 44.37
N GLY A 1122 -20.94 53.66 43.37
CA GLY A 1122 -20.53 52.91 42.17
C GLY A 1122 -20.90 51.42 42.16
N SER A 1123 -21.54 50.91 43.23
CA SER A 1123 -22.07 49.54 43.23
C SER A 1123 -23.46 49.48 42.55
N SER A 1124 -23.71 48.43 41.77
CA SER A 1124 -25.02 48.15 41.15
C SER A 1124 -25.80 47.03 41.86
N ASP A 1125 -25.27 46.47 42.95
CA ASP A 1125 -25.89 45.35 43.66
C ASP A 1125 -27.05 45.83 44.57
N ALA A 1126 -28.27 45.46 44.20
CA ALA A 1126 -29.51 45.85 44.86
C ALA A 1126 -29.98 44.84 45.95
N ARG A 1127 -29.21 43.80 46.24
CA ARG A 1127 -29.57 42.78 47.24
C ARG A 1127 -29.50 43.36 48.66
N VAL A 1128 -30.37 42.86 49.55
CA VAL A 1128 -30.33 43.18 50.99
C VAL A 1128 -29.35 42.22 51.66
N LEU A 1129 -28.12 42.65 51.89
CA LEU A 1129 -27.03 41.83 52.43
C LEU A 1129 -26.94 41.96 53.95
N GLY A 1130 -26.76 40.84 54.64
CA GLY A 1130 -26.59 40.74 56.09
C GLY A 1130 -25.15 40.48 56.48
N ALA A 1131 -24.87 39.36 57.15
CA ALA A 1131 -23.52 38.92 57.51
C ALA A 1131 -23.17 37.68 56.67
N HIS A 1132 -21.89 37.34 56.55
CA HIS A 1132 -21.50 36.12 55.88
C HIS A 1132 -21.68 34.91 56.82
N PHE A 1133 -22.32 33.86 56.33
CA PHE A 1133 -22.40 32.55 56.98
C PHE A 1133 -21.48 31.59 56.24
N THR A 1134 -20.32 31.29 56.82
CA THR A 1134 -19.26 30.56 56.12
C THR A 1134 -19.29 29.05 56.41
N SER A 1135 -19.78 28.63 57.57
CA SER A 1135 -19.92 27.20 57.88
C SER A 1135 -21.03 26.90 58.89
N PHE A 1136 -21.61 25.70 58.81
CA PHE A 1136 -22.60 25.19 59.76
C PHE A 1136 -22.14 23.82 60.27
N ARG A 1137 -21.80 23.72 61.55
CA ARG A 1137 -21.35 22.48 62.21
C ARG A 1137 -22.38 22.02 63.24
N TYR A 1138 -23.06 20.92 62.94
CA TYR A 1138 -23.98 20.26 63.87
C TYR A 1138 -23.26 19.20 64.70
N THR A 1139 -23.46 19.23 66.01
CA THR A 1139 -23.05 18.18 66.96
C THR A 1139 -24.30 17.53 67.52
N ALA A 1140 -24.38 16.20 67.35
CA ALA A 1140 -25.43 15.38 67.94
C ALA A 1140 -25.41 15.48 69.48
N PRO A 1141 -26.55 15.24 70.16
CA PRO A 1141 -26.68 15.42 71.61
C PRO A 1141 -25.88 14.41 72.42
#